data_AF-A0A4Q4DL02-F1
#
_entry.id   AF-A0A4Q4DL02-F1
#
_cell.length_a   1.000
_cell.length_b   1.000
_cell.length_c   1.000
_cell.angle_alpha   90.00
_cell.angle_beta   90.00
_cell.angle_gamma   90.00
#
_symmetry.space_group_name_H-M   'P 1'
#
loop_
_entity.id
_entity.type
_entity.pdbx_description
1 polymer ?
#
loop_
_entity_poly.entity_id
_entity_poly.type
_entity_poly.pdbx_seq_one_letter_code
_entity_poly.pdbx_strand_id
1 'polypeptide(L)'
;MSELVDAVRAGRARAVPGLVEPLTAADRKEALTALKALRQELRDWPWDRWRERERIREALVVAGAGCHTGAAATAAWIGARDLREGLPLPYELLLGLLADREPGWLGDVAHRLAGRASTARLDYPFIAGLVRLAGCPVPTTDEYVHGWAEAVPSAGGPLPALREDPQLSVMVPRLFEMAELPDPLVRYGDATAPHHWPSVLAVLAEEGVVERRLLVDASVTRLLRGGKPGALDFFLKLLDRLALTPEEERDRASDWIALASDGISTVAGHAQGVLARLALSGALPTRSLAGLSGAVLFRPEKKLVRAQLVLMGKVLRADGGAAGELLPVAAEAFGHEDGGIQERALKLVVRHLPAVTDDQRSELAMAAARLSPVHRARAAEVFGELPAEPDSGPYEEILPPAPRPAPLAPSPSDLAELVERTSALITSGGTMPDFERVLDGLVRHAYRDREALAGRLRDALATCWWMRDGTPRDRHQWLSRHSSGVEVVAASVLERVSTKALGNATTRGAGRGSCAHVTLNGVIDARLWEAAYLVRTRPLPFLLATPTRETGALDPDVLVERLGEYQRLCATPAPVDFAQALLRVRRGKDPETARAAAALGTPEAGRLAAWLTGDGMSLPALDGGAERERSTLATRLGQSLAVRRGFPRAFRWLGLPDVPDPSRCYHWIGDRHGDWPAVLPEDRETLAAWLLPQVTACARDDQRGGSWWLPPLAESGGPAGRSLHRGLAYGLGARHPQDRLAAVDALLVLAARGDLDGELLGRELAALVNADEVKVNRLADAVRTAAATGAHATVWSVLGAALPGLLAPGTARPGLGEILSVAAECAERCGATGETAGLAEWAGRGGSSRLVAESARLLATLRS
;
A
#
# COMPACT_ATOMS: atom_id res chain seq x y z
N MET A 1 36.35 16.52 -40.36
CA MET A 1 36.49 15.45 -39.33
C MET A 1 36.76 15.98 -37.93
N SER A 2 37.79 16.83 -37.68
CA SER A 2 37.96 17.52 -36.38
C SER A 2 36.69 18.26 -35.99
N GLU A 3 36.10 18.99 -36.94
CA GLU A 3 34.91 19.81 -36.71
C GLU A 3 33.69 19.05 -36.16
N LEU A 4 33.46 17.79 -36.55
CA LEU A 4 32.36 16.97 -36.01
C LEU A 4 32.62 16.61 -34.56
N VAL A 5 33.82 16.13 -34.23
CA VAL A 5 34.20 15.77 -32.86
C VAL A 5 34.24 17.02 -31.96
N ASP A 6 34.71 18.15 -32.49
CA ASP A 6 34.73 19.44 -31.79
C ASP A 6 33.31 19.98 -31.53
N ALA A 7 32.40 19.81 -32.50
CA ALA A 7 30.99 20.14 -32.31
C ALA A 7 30.32 19.24 -31.25
N VAL A 8 30.63 17.94 -31.23
CA VAL A 8 30.13 17.01 -30.20
C VAL A 8 30.70 17.36 -28.83
N ARG A 9 32.00 17.61 -28.69
CA ARG A 9 32.64 18.04 -27.43
C ARG A 9 32.08 19.36 -26.91
N ALA A 10 31.66 20.25 -27.79
CA ALA A 10 30.99 21.50 -27.43
C ALA A 10 29.49 21.32 -27.10
N GLY A 11 28.93 20.11 -27.21
CA GLY A 11 27.51 19.82 -27.00
C GLY A 11 26.58 20.44 -28.04
N ARG A 12 27.07 20.72 -29.26
CA ARG A 12 26.31 21.37 -30.34
C ARG A 12 25.51 20.35 -31.16
N ALA A 13 24.55 19.66 -30.54
CA ALA A 13 23.76 18.59 -31.17
C ALA A 13 23.07 19.02 -32.48
N ARG A 14 22.57 20.25 -32.56
CA ARG A 14 21.90 20.80 -33.76
C ARG A 14 22.84 21.01 -34.97
N ALA A 15 24.15 21.17 -34.73
CA ALA A 15 25.13 21.33 -35.81
C ALA A 15 25.58 19.99 -36.39
N VAL A 16 25.31 18.87 -35.70
CA VAL A 16 25.80 17.54 -36.07
C VAL A 16 25.27 17.07 -37.43
N PRO A 17 23.96 17.21 -37.78
CA PRO A 17 23.47 16.68 -39.06
C PRO A 17 24.20 17.23 -40.28
N GLY A 18 24.38 18.55 -40.38
CA GLY A 18 25.10 19.19 -41.49
C GLY A 18 26.60 18.86 -41.54
N LEU A 19 27.18 18.34 -40.45
CA LEU A 19 28.57 17.87 -40.41
C LEU A 19 28.71 16.37 -40.73
N VAL A 20 27.63 15.60 -40.62
CA VAL A 20 27.61 14.16 -40.94
C VAL A 20 27.20 13.89 -42.39
N GLU A 21 26.28 14.70 -42.92
CA GLU A 21 25.75 14.59 -44.28
C GLU A 21 26.84 14.49 -45.37
N PRO A 22 27.85 15.41 -45.44
CA PRO A 22 28.87 15.37 -46.49
C PRO A 22 29.94 14.28 -46.30
N LEU A 23 29.93 13.53 -45.20
CA LEU A 23 30.98 12.54 -44.89
C LEU A 23 30.85 11.28 -45.74
N THR A 24 31.97 10.82 -46.30
CA THR A 24 32.05 9.54 -47.01
C THR A 24 31.94 8.36 -46.03
N ALA A 25 31.75 7.15 -46.55
CA ALA A 25 31.72 5.94 -45.72
C ALA A 25 33.04 5.71 -44.95
N ALA A 26 34.18 6.10 -45.54
CA ALA A 26 35.49 6.04 -44.88
C ALA A 26 35.56 7.07 -43.74
N ASP A 27 35.14 8.31 -43.99
CA ASP A 27 35.13 9.38 -42.99
C ASP A 27 34.19 9.06 -41.81
N ARG A 28 33.02 8.46 -42.08
CA ARG A 28 32.08 8.01 -41.04
C ARG A 28 32.69 6.92 -40.16
N LYS A 29 33.48 6.00 -40.73
CA LYS A 29 34.17 4.95 -39.97
C LYS A 29 35.26 5.52 -39.08
N GLU A 30 36.02 6.49 -39.58
CA GLU A 30 37.04 7.19 -38.81
C GLU A 30 36.43 8.04 -37.69
N ALA A 31 35.41 8.85 -38.02
CA ALA A 31 34.65 9.63 -37.04
C ALA A 31 34.05 8.74 -35.95
N LEU A 32 33.48 7.59 -36.30
CA LEU A 32 32.93 6.64 -35.33
C LEU A 32 33.98 6.11 -34.35
N THR A 33 35.23 5.95 -34.79
CA THR A 33 36.35 5.56 -33.91
C THR A 33 36.62 6.65 -32.88
N ALA A 34 36.66 7.91 -33.30
CA ALA A 34 36.82 9.06 -32.41
C ALA A 34 35.62 9.24 -31.45
N LEU A 35 34.38 9.05 -31.94
CA LEU A 35 33.17 9.12 -31.12
C LEU A 35 33.10 8.00 -30.08
N LYS A 36 33.56 6.79 -30.40
CA LYS A 36 33.69 5.69 -29.41
C LYS A 36 34.72 6.00 -28.34
N ALA A 37 35.85 6.60 -28.72
CA ALA A 37 36.85 7.07 -27.77
C ALA A 37 36.28 8.16 -26.85
N LEU A 38 35.54 9.13 -27.41
CA LEU A 38 34.84 10.17 -26.63
C LEU A 38 33.76 9.57 -25.71
N ARG A 39 33.01 8.58 -26.16
CA ARG A 39 32.04 7.86 -25.31
C ARG A 39 32.72 7.21 -24.11
N GLN A 40 33.88 6.58 -24.32
CA GLN A 40 34.66 5.98 -23.24
C GLN A 40 35.19 7.07 -22.29
N GLU A 41 35.76 8.15 -22.84
CA GLU A 41 36.22 9.30 -22.06
C GLU A 41 35.11 9.87 -21.17
N LEU A 42 33.90 10.09 -21.71
CA LEU A 42 32.74 10.59 -20.94
C LEU A 42 32.22 9.58 -19.91
N ARG A 43 32.48 8.29 -20.08
CA ARG A 43 32.17 7.28 -19.07
C ARG A 43 33.08 7.44 -17.86
N ASP A 44 34.33 7.81 -18.11
CA ASP A 44 35.39 8.01 -17.11
C ASP A 44 35.36 9.43 -16.51
N TRP A 45 34.46 10.31 -16.98
CA TRP A 45 34.26 11.65 -16.41
C TRP A 45 33.60 11.61 -15.02
N PRO A 46 34.05 12.47 -14.10
CA PRO A 46 33.44 12.62 -12.79
C PRO A 46 32.02 13.22 -12.88
N TRP A 47 31.14 12.81 -11.97
CA TRP A 47 29.70 13.17 -11.97
C TRP A 47 29.41 14.68 -11.78
N ASP A 48 30.36 15.46 -11.27
CA ASP A 48 30.22 16.90 -11.07
C ASP A 48 30.10 17.70 -12.38
N ARG A 49 30.56 17.11 -13.49
CA ARG A 49 30.37 17.65 -14.84
C ARG A 49 29.07 17.16 -15.50
N TRP A 50 28.08 16.66 -14.75
CA TRP A 50 26.87 16.06 -15.33
C TRP A 50 26.15 16.97 -16.32
N ARG A 51 26.08 18.29 -16.10
CA ARG A 51 25.44 19.24 -17.05
C ARG A 51 26.18 19.40 -18.37
N GLU A 52 27.49 19.21 -18.36
CA GLU A 52 28.33 19.29 -19.55
C GLU A 52 28.36 17.94 -20.26
N ARG A 53 28.52 16.86 -19.49
CA ARG A 53 28.36 15.47 -19.92
C ARG A 53 27.03 15.24 -20.63
N GLU A 54 25.95 15.83 -20.11
CA GLU A 54 24.62 15.71 -20.68
C GLU A 54 24.51 16.35 -22.06
N ARG A 55 24.96 17.61 -22.20
CA ARG A 55 24.97 18.32 -23.49
C ARG A 55 25.83 17.60 -24.53
N ILE A 56 26.97 17.03 -24.12
CA ILE A 56 27.85 16.27 -25.02
C ILE A 56 27.20 14.94 -25.42
N ARG A 57 26.51 14.25 -24.50
CA ARG A 57 25.81 12.98 -24.79
C ARG A 57 24.73 13.14 -25.83
N GLU A 58 23.92 14.19 -25.74
CA GLU A 58 22.90 14.49 -26.74
C GLU A 58 23.52 14.59 -28.15
N ALA A 59 24.60 15.36 -28.29
CA ALA A 59 25.31 15.49 -29.56
C ALA A 59 26.00 14.18 -30.00
N LEU A 60 26.51 13.40 -29.05
CA LEU A 60 27.22 12.14 -29.28
C LEU A 60 26.26 11.02 -29.73
N VAL A 61 25.05 10.95 -29.18
CA VAL A 61 23.99 10.04 -29.64
C VAL A 61 23.67 10.31 -31.10
N VAL A 62 23.43 11.59 -31.44
CA VAL A 62 23.12 12.03 -32.82
C VAL A 62 24.29 11.72 -33.77
N ALA A 63 25.51 12.08 -33.42
CA ALA A 63 26.67 11.88 -34.28
C ALA A 63 26.96 10.40 -34.54
N GLY A 64 26.89 9.56 -33.49
CA GLY A 64 27.12 8.13 -33.64
C GLY A 64 26.01 7.44 -34.43
N ALA A 65 24.75 7.86 -34.26
CA ALA A 65 23.63 7.34 -35.05
C ALA A 65 23.82 7.58 -36.55
N GLY A 66 24.30 8.77 -36.94
CA GLY A 66 24.58 9.10 -38.35
C GLY A 66 25.82 8.43 -38.94
N CYS A 67 26.84 8.15 -38.11
CA CYS A 67 28.09 7.52 -38.56
C CYS A 67 28.02 5.99 -38.66
N HIS A 68 27.13 5.33 -37.90
CA HIS A 68 26.91 3.90 -38.05
C HIS A 68 26.26 3.56 -39.41
N THR A 69 26.69 2.45 -40.02
CA THR A 69 26.21 1.98 -41.33
C THR A 69 25.24 0.81 -41.23
N GLY A 70 25.35 -0.04 -40.21
CA GLY A 70 24.46 -1.20 -40.00
C GLY A 70 23.34 -0.89 -38.99
N ALA A 71 22.12 -1.31 -39.31
CA ALA A 71 20.92 -1.05 -38.51
C ALA A 71 21.04 -1.59 -37.07
N ALA A 72 21.58 -2.80 -36.90
CA ALA A 72 21.83 -3.39 -35.59
C ALA A 72 22.78 -2.54 -34.73
N ALA A 73 23.86 -2.02 -35.33
CA ALA A 73 24.84 -1.22 -34.62
C ALA A 73 24.29 0.18 -34.28
N THR A 74 23.51 0.77 -35.18
CA THR A 74 22.80 2.03 -34.92
C THR A 74 21.80 1.90 -33.78
N ALA A 75 20.94 0.87 -33.80
CA ALA A 75 19.98 0.63 -32.72
C ALA A 75 20.70 0.35 -31.38
N ALA A 76 21.82 -0.38 -31.43
CA ALA A 76 22.67 -0.61 -30.26
C ALA A 76 23.28 0.67 -29.69
N TRP A 77 23.70 1.59 -30.55
CA TRP A 77 24.21 2.90 -30.15
C TRP A 77 23.12 3.77 -29.52
N ILE A 78 22.01 3.96 -30.22
CA ILE A 78 20.92 4.85 -29.77
C ILE A 78 20.35 4.39 -28.43
N GLY A 79 20.06 3.10 -28.28
CA GLY A 79 19.47 2.59 -27.05
C GLY A 79 20.48 2.26 -25.95
N ALA A 80 21.72 2.74 -26.02
CA ALA A 80 22.73 2.44 -25.01
C ALA A 80 22.50 3.22 -23.71
N ARG A 81 22.40 2.51 -22.58
CA ARG A 81 22.06 3.09 -21.26
C ARG A 81 23.03 4.20 -20.80
N ASP A 82 24.32 4.05 -21.07
CA ASP A 82 25.38 5.00 -20.69
C ASP A 82 25.37 6.30 -21.50
N LEU A 83 24.71 6.31 -22.66
CA LEU A 83 24.50 7.51 -23.47
C LEU A 83 23.21 8.26 -23.11
N ARG A 84 22.33 7.65 -22.31
CA ARG A 84 20.98 8.16 -22.05
C ARG A 84 20.70 8.57 -20.61
N GLU A 85 21.19 7.83 -19.61
CA GLU A 85 20.97 8.09 -18.18
C GLU A 85 19.53 8.55 -17.78
N GLY A 86 18.49 8.07 -18.48
CA GLY A 86 17.09 8.39 -18.18
C GLY A 86 16.50 9.60 -18.92
N LEU A 87 17.22 10.21 -19.86
CA LEU A 87 16.78 11.39 -20.61
C LEU A 87 16.15 11.04 -21.97
N PRO A 88 15.20 11.87 -22.45
CA PRO A 88 14.51 11.65 -23.72
C PRO A 88 15.47 11.81 -24.91
N LEU A 89 15.23 11.07 -26.00
CA LEU A 89 16.01 11.20 -27.23
C LEU A 89 15.70 12.54 -27.92
N PRO A 90 16.69 13.19 -28.57
CA PRO A 90 16.46 14.29 -29.50
C PRO A 90 15.88 13.76 -30.82
N TYR A 91 14.66 13.23 -30.76
CA TYR A 91 14.11 12.38 -31.82
C TYR A 91 13.91 13.13 -33.14
N GLU A 92 13.52 14.41 -33.13
CA GLU A 92 13.39 15.23 -34.36
C GLU A 92 14.73 15.36 -35.11
N LEU A 93 15.83 15.57 -34.37
CA LEU A 93 17.17 15.66 -34.96
C LEU A 93 17.63 14.30 -35.51
N LEU A 94 17.33 13.21 -34.81
CA LEU A 94 17.65 11.86 -35.27
C LEU A 94 16.84 11.47 -36.51
N LEU A 95 15.55 11.82 -36.56
CA LEU A 95 14.71 11.57 -37.74
C LEU A 95 15.21 12.35 -38.95
N GLY A 96 15.51 13.65 -38.78
CA GLY A 96 16.07 14.47 -39.86
C GLY A 96 17.41 13.93 -40.37
N LEU A 97 18.28 13.48 -39.47
CA LEU A 97 19.58 12.89 -39.83
C LEU A 97 19.47 11.55 -40.56
N LEU A 98 18.46 10.74 -40.23
CA LEU A 98 18.32 9.39 -40.77
C LEU A 98 17.34 9.31 -41.96
N ALA A 99 16.68 10.42 -42.32
CA ALA A 99 15.62 10.46 -43.33
C ALA A 99 16.03 9.88 -44.69
N ASP A 100 17.27 10.12 -45.13
CA ASP A 100 17.77 9.68 -46.45
C ASP A 100 18.27 8.22 -46.49
N ARG A 101 18.12 7.47 -45.39
CA ARG A 101 18.53 6.05 -45.35
C ARG A 101 17.51 5.17 -46.06
N GLU A 102 17.99 4.07 -46.63
CA GLU A 102 17.17 3.04 -47.27
C GLU A 102 16.00 2.60 -46.36
N PRO A 103 14.75 2.54 -46.88
CA PRO A 103 13.57 2.22 -46.07
C PRO A 103 13.67 0.91 -45.28
N GLY A 104 14.23 -0.15 -45.89
CA GLY A 104 14.43 -1.44 -45.22
C GLY A 104 15.40 -1.35 -44.02
N TRP A 105 16.39 -0.46 -44.09
CA TRP A 105 17.32 -0.20 -42.99
C TRP A 105 16.64 0.55 -41.84
N LEU A 106 15.85 1.56 -42.16
CA LEU A 106 15.06 2.31 -41.17
C LEU A 106 14.08 1.41 -40.43
N GLY A 107 13.43 0.50 -41.16
CA GLY A 107 12.53 -0.51 -40.60
C GLY A 107 13.24 -1.46 -39.63
N ASP A 108 14.45 -1.94 -39.94
CA ASP A 108 15.23 -2.81 -39.04
C ASP A 108 15.66 -2.05 -37.77
N VAL A 109 16.09 -0.78 -37.88
CA VAL A 109 16.39 0.05 -36.70
C VAL A 109 15.15 0.21 -35.81
N ALA A 110 14.00 0.53 -36.40
CA ALA A 110 12.75 0.73 -35.67
C ALA A 110 12.34 -0.52 -34.87
N HIS A 111 12.35 -1.70 -35.49
CA HIS A 111 11.96 -2.96 -34.82
C HIS A 111 12.95 -3.36 -33.71
N ARG A 112 14.25 -3.12 -33.91
CA ARG A 112 15.26 -3.39 -32.87
C ARG A 112 15.16 -2.46 -31.67
N LEU A 113 14.73 -1.22 -31.87
CA LEU A 113 14.46 -0.28 -30.79
C LEU A 113 13.15 -0.63 -30.07
N ALA A 114 12.10 -1.00 -30.81
CA ALA A 114 10.83 -1.47 -30.24
C ALA A 114 10.99 -2.74 -29.39
N GLY A 115 11.88 -3.65 -29.78
CA GLY A 115 12.22 -4.85 -29.01
C GLY A 115 12.90 -4.59 -27.66
N ARG A 116 13.24 -3.34 -27.31
CA ARG A 116 13.88 -2.99 -26.03
C ARG A 116 12.86 -2.59 -24.99
N ALA A 117 12.46 -3.54 -24.15
CA ALA A 117 11.46 -3.30 -23.10
C ALA A 117 11.80 -2.09 -22.19
N SER A 118 13.08 -1.86 -21.90
CA SER A 118 13.49 -0.77 -21.00
C SER A 118 13.32 0.65 -21.55
N THR A 119 13.17 0.82 -22.88
CA THR A 119 13.20 2.17 -23.50
C THR A 119 12.15 2.39 -24.58
N ALA A 120 11.57 1.33 -25.17
CA ALA A 120 10.67 1.44 -26.31
C ALA A 120 9.47 2.38 -26.08
N ARG A 121 8.89 2.38 -24.86
CA ARG A 121 7.81 3.30 -24.48
C ARG A 121 8.21 4.77 -24.57
N LEU A 122 9.35 5.13 -24.00
CA LEU A 122 9.89 6.50 -24.03
C LEU A 122 10.32 6.91 -25.45
N ASP A 123 10.77 5.94 -26.23
CA ASP A 123 11.29 6.15 -27.60
C ASP A 123 10.19 6.14 -28.66
N TYR A 124 8.92 5.96 -28.28
CA TYR A 124 7.81 5.83 -29.20
C TYR A 124 7.79 6.91 -30.31
N PRO A 125 7.92 8.23 -30.02
CA PRO A 125 7.91 9.25 -31.07
C PRO A 125 9.01 9.06 -32.12
N PHE A 126 10.19 8.59 -31.71
CA PHE A 126 11.29 8.28 -32.60
C PHE A 126 11.02 7.02 -33.43
N ILE A 127 10.61 5.94 -32.78
CA ILE A 127 10.34 4.65 -33.44
C ILE A 127 9.20 4.82 -34.45
N ALA A 128 8.10 5.48 -34.06
CA ALA A 128 6.98 5.76 -34.95
C ALA A 128 7.39 6.64 -36.15
N GLY A 129 8.28 7.61 -35.95
CA GLY A 129 8.85 8.40 -37.04
C GLY A 129 9.66 7.55 -38.03
N LEU A 130 10.50 6.63 -37.53
CA LEU A 130 11.25 5.71 -38.38
C LEU A 130 10.33 4.76 -39.17
N VAL A 131 9.27 4.24 -38.54
CA VAL A 131 8.27 3.39 -39.20
C VAL A 131 7.57 4.15 -40.34
N ARG A 132 7.19 5.42 -40.10
CA ARG A 132 6.58 6.28 -41.14
C ARG A 132 7.53 6.52 -42.31
N LEU A 133 8.81 6.84 -42.05
CA LEU A 133 9.81 7.04 -43.10
C LEU A 133 10.12 5.74 -43.87
N ALA A 134 10.14 4.61 -43.18
CA ALA A 134 10.40 3.30 -43.77
C ALA A 134 9.21 2.72 -44.55
N GLY A 135 7.98 3.13 -44.25
CA GLY A 135 6.77 2.50 -44.77
C GLY A 135 6.64 1.02 -44.39
N CYS A 136 7.24 0.61 -43.26
CA CYS A 136 7.27 -0.79 -42.83
C CYS A 136 6.09 -1.13 -41.88
N PRO A 137 5.83 -2.43 -41.61
CA PRO A 137 4.86 -2.82 -40.59
C PRO A 137 5.19 -2.22 -39.22
N VAL A 138 4.16 -1.83 -38.47
CA VAL A 138 4.31 -1.26 -37.13
C VAL A 138 4.73 -2.32 -36.12
N PRO A 139 5.66 -2.03 -35.18
CA PRO A 139 5.99 -2.94 -34.09
C PRO A 139 4.80 -3.19 -33.16
N THR A 140 4.64 -4.43 -32.68
CA THR A 140 3.51 -4.85 -31.82
C THR A 140 3.92 -5.23 -30.39
N THR A 141 5.13 -4.87 -29.98
CA THR A 141 5.66 -5.07 -28.63
C THR A 141 4.91 -4.22 -27.61
N ASP A 142 4.63 -4.77 -26.42
CA ASP A 142 3.82 -4.13 -25.38
C ASP A 142 4.28 -2.70 -25.02
N GLU A 143 5.58 -2.45 -24.92
CA GLU A 143 6.12 -1.11 -24.59
C GLU A 143 5.91 -0.08 -25.72
N TYR A 144 5.90 -0.53 -26.98
CA TYR A 144 5.56 0.34 -28.11
C TYR A 144 4.08 0.71 -28.08
N VAL A 145 3.20 -0.25 -27.78
CA VAL A 145 1.75 -0.01 -27.63
C VAL A 145 1.46 0.92 -26.44
N HIS A 146 2.20 0.77 -25.33
CA HIS A 146 2.15 1.72 -24.21
C HIS A 146 2.52 3.14 -24.64
N GLY A 147 3.66 3.31 -25.34
CA GLY A 147 4.09 4.62 -25.82
C GLY A 147 3.13 5.25 -26.83
N TRP A 148 2.52 4.43 -27.70
CA TRP A 148 1.46 4.86 -28.61
C TRP A 148 0.26 5.43 -27.86
N ALA A 149 -0.27 4.69 -26.89
CA ALA A 149 -1.43 5.14 -26.10
C ALA A 149 -1.16 6.41 -25.29
N GLU A 150 0.08 6.61 -24.81
CA GLU A 150 0.51 7.83 -24.10
C GLU A 150 0.69 9.04 -25.01
N ALA A 151 1.05 8.82 -26.27
CA ALA A 151 1.22 9.90 -27.25
C ALA A 151 -0.12 10.45 -27.76
N VAL A 152 -1.23 9.75 -27.53
CA VAL A 152 -2.57 10.21 -27.95
C VAL A 152 -2.94 11.47 -27.15
N PRO A 153 -3.16 12.61 -27.82
CA PRO A 153 -3.41 13.87 -27.13
C PRO A 153 -4.65 13.83 -26.24
N SER A 154 -4.51 14.30 -25.00
CA SER A 154 -5.65 14.47 -24.08
C SER A 154 -6.39 15.80 -24.30
N ALA A 155 -5.71 16.83 -24.82
CA ALA A 155 -6.29 18.14 -25.10
C ALA A 155 -7.00 18.13 -26.48
N GLY A 156 -8.29 18.48 -26.51
CA GLY A 156 -9.13 18.38 -27.72
C GLY A 156 -9.80 17.01 -27.94
N GLY A 157 -9.47 16.04 -27.08
CA GLY A 157 -9.99 14.67 -27.09
C GLY A 157 -9.25 13.72 -28.05
N PRO A 158 -9.23 12.41 -27.78
CA PRO A 158 -8.42 11.45 -28.53
C PRO A 158 -9.01 11.09 -29.90
N LEU A 159 -10.32 11.33 -30.12
CA LEU A 159 -11.04 10.90 -31.33
C LEU A 159 -10.48 11.48 -32.64
N PRO A 160 -10.23 12.80 -32.80
CA PRO A 160 -9.66 13.33 -34.05
C PRO A 160 -8.30 12.72 -34.38
N ALA A 161 -7.43 12.59 -33.36
CA ALA A 161 -6.09 12.02 -33.55
C ALA A 161 -6.13 10.54 -33.93
N LEU A 162 -7.00 9.75 -33.31
CA LEU A 162 -7.14 8.32 -33.60
C LEU A 162 -7.77 8.04 -34.96
N ARG A 163 -8.73 8.88 -35.41
CA ARG A 163 -9.31 8.75 -36.76
C ARG A 163 -8.27 8.89 -37.87
N GLU A 164 -7.27 9.73 -37.67
CA GLU A 164 -6.20 9.98 -38.64
C GLU A 164 -4.99 9.06 -38.45
N ASP A 165 -4.98 8.19 -37.43
CA ASP A 165 -3.83 7.34 -37.11
C ASP A 165 -3.82 6.06 -37.95
N PRO A 166 -2.84 5.88 -38.86
CA PRO A 166 -2.73 4.68 -39.70
C PRO A 166 -2.40 3.41 -38.91
N GLN A 167 -1.94 3.52 -37.66
CA GLN A 167 -1.55 2.38 -36.82
C GLN A 167 -2.73 1.80 -36.03
N LEU A 168 -3.86 2.51 -36.00
CA LEU A 168 -5.01 2.21 -35.13
C LEU A 168 -5.50 0.74 -35.24
N SER A 169 -5.65 0.24 -36.46
CA SER A 169 -6.17 -1.11 -36.73
C SER A 169 -5.27 -2.23 -36.20
N VAL A 170 -3.97 -1.97 -36.04
CA VAL A 170 -3.00 -2.92 -35.47
C VAL A 170 -2.82 -2.71 -33.97
N MET A 171 -2.86 -1.46 -33.50
CA MET A 171 -2.63 -1.12 -32.09
C MET A 171 -3.81 -1.52 -31.20
N VAL A 172 -5.06 -1.34 -31.65
CA VAL A 172 -6.24 -1.64 -30.83
C VAL A 172 -6.37 -3.13 -30.45
N PRO A 173 -6.23 -4.11 -31.36
CA PRO A 173 -6.22 -5.51 -30.97
C PRO A 173 -5.12 -5.82 -29.94
N ARG A 174 -3.89 -5.33 -30.19
CA ARG A 174 -2.74 -5.54 -29.30
C ARG A 174 -2.95 -4.96 -27.91
N LEU A 175 -3.57 -3.78 -27.82
CA LEU A 175 -3.94 -3.14 -26.56
C LEU A 175 -4.82 -4.05 -25.68
N PHE A 176 -5.70 -4.84 -26.28
CA PHE A 176 -6.62 -5.73 -25.55
C PHE A 176 -5.95 -7.04 -25.15
N GLU A 177 -4.87 -7.43 -25.83
CA GLU A 177 -4.11 -8.64 -25.54
C GLU A 177 -3.10 -8.44 -24.40
N MET A 178 -2.75 -7.19 -24.07
CA MET A 178 -1.79 -6.80 -23.05
C MET A 178 -2.21 -7.22 -21.62
N ALA A 179 -1.21 -7.54 -20.80
CA ALA A 179 -1.41 -7.88 -19.39
C ALA A 179 -1.90 -6.67 -18.57
N GLU A 180 -1.33 -5.48 -18.81
CA GLU A 180 -1.72 -4.23 -18.15
C GLU A 180 -2.09 -3.17 -19.18
N LEU A 181 -3.18 -2.43 -18.92
CA LEU A 181 -3.55 -1.30 -19.78
C LEU A 181 -2.65 -0.09 -19.49
N PRO A 182 -2.34 0.73 -20.51
CA PRO A 182 -1.65 2.00 -20.31
C PRO A 182 -2.41 2.95 -19.38
N ASP A 183 -1.67 3.68 -18.54
CA ASP A 183 -2.20 4.66 -17.58
C ASP A 183 -3.27 5.62 -18.15
N PRO A 184 -3.12 6.20 -19.36
CA PRO A 184 -4.12 7.11 -19.93
C PRO A 184 -5.51 6.49 -20.12
N LEU A 185 -5.62 5.17 -20.27
CA LEU A 185 -6.90 4.48 -20.46
C LEU A 185 -7.64 4.27 -19.13
N VAL A 186 -6.92 4.31 -18.02
CA VAL A 186 -7.45 4.04 -16.67
C VAL A 186 -7.62 5.31 -15.83
N ARG A 187 -6.79 6.34 -16.06
CA ARG A 187 -6.64 7.51 -15.16
C ARG A 187 -7.70 8.61 -15.34
N TYR A 188 -8.42 8.67 -16.46
CA TYR A 188 -9.40 9.75 -16.71
C TYR A 188 -10.84 9.32 -16.43
N GLY A 189 -11.24 9.50 -15.16
CA GLY A 189 -12.59 9.24 -14.68
C GLY A 189 -13.57 10.38 -14.96
N ASP A 190 -14.35 10.25 -16.03
CA ASP A 190 -15.78 10.52 -16.04
C ASP A 190 -16.41 9.71 -17.18
N ALA A 191 -17.31 8.77 -16.85
CA ALA A 191 -17.97 7.92 -17.82
C ALA A 191 -18.85 8.71 -18.80
N THR A 192 -19.18 9.96 -18.49
CA THR A 192 -20.01 10.85 -19.32
C THR A 192 -19.22 11.76 -20.25
N ALA A 193 -17.89 11.81 -20.13
CA ALA A 193 -17.07 12.68 -20.97
C ALA A 193 -17.04 12.17 -22.44
N PRO A 194 -17.33 13.03 -23.43
CA PRO A 194 -17.35 12.64 -24.86
C PRO A 194 -15.96 12.25 -25.40
N HIS A 195 -14.89 12.53 -24.65
CA HIS A 195 -13.51 12.29 -25.05
C HIS A 195 -12.85 11.12 -24.29
N HIS A 196 -13.63 10.28 -23.60
CA HIS A 196 -13.13 9.11 -22.90
C HIS A 196 -12.92 7.92 -23.86
N TRP A 197 -11.87 7.13 -23.67
CA TRP A 197 -11.43 6.08 -24.59
C TRP A 197 -12.50 5.05 -25.00
N PRO A 198 -13.28 4.44 -24.08
CA PRO A 198 -14.43 3.61 -24.41
C PRO A 198 -15.45 4.25 -25.35
N SER A 199 -15.78 5.53 -25.15
CA SER A 199 -16.70 6.27 -26.02
C SER A 199 -16.09 6.46 -27.41
N VAL A 200 -14.78 6.74 -27.46
CA VAL A 200 -14.05 6.93 -28.72
C VAL A 200 -13.95 5.63 -29.51
N LEU A 201 -13.65 4.50 -28.86
CA LEU A 201 -13.63 3.18 -29.51
C LEU A 201 -15.02 2.76 -30.00
N ALA A 202 -16.09 3.10 -29.27
CA ALA A 202 -17.45 2.86 -29.73
C ALA A 202 -17.79 3.67 -30.99
N VAL A 203 -17.45 4.98 -31.02
CA VAL A 203 -17.62 5.83 -32.22
C VAL A 203 -16.81 5.30 -33.40
N LEU A 204 -15.54 4.90 -33.19
CA LEU A 204 -14.71 4.32 -34.24
C LEU A 204 -15.27 2.99 -34.77
N ALA A 205 -15.99 2.22 -33.94
CA ALA A 205 -16.69 1.01 -34.37
C ALA A 205 -17.94 1.32 -35.18
N GLU A 206 -18.71 2.35 -34.79
CA GLU A 206 -19.86 2.85 -35.56
C GLU A 206 -19.44 3.39 -36.94
N GLU A 207 -18.29 4.06 -37.01
CA GLU A 207 -17.70 4.58 -38.25
C GLU A 207 -17.06 3.48 -39.13
N GLY A 208 -16.96 2.24 -38.63
CA GLY A 208 -16.35 1.11 -39.33
C GLY A 208 -14.82 1.16 -39.42
N VAL A 209 -14.17 2.06 -38.67
CA VAL A 209 -12.70 2.18 -38.60
C VAL A 209 -12.09 1.03 -37.80
N VAL A 210 -12.79 0.57 -36.76
CA VAL A 210 -12.44 -0.61 -35.97
C VAL A 210 -13.58 -1.62 -36.04
N GLU A 211 -13.26 -2.91 -36.18
CA GLU A 211 -14.30 -3.94 -36.24
C GLU A 211 -15.01 -4.09 -34.89
N ARG A 212 -16.34 -3.87 -34.88
CA ARG A 212 -17.19 -4.01 -33.68
C ARG A 212 -17.03 -5.39 -33.02
N ARG A 213 -17.05 -6.45 -33.82
CA ARG A 213 -16.96 -7.84 -33.32
C ARG A 213 -15.65 -8.07 -32.57
N LEU A 214 -14.54 -7.55 -33.10
CA LEU A 214 -13.23 -7.62 -32.44
C LEU A 214 -13.25 -6.93 -31.07
N LEU A 215 -13.83 -5.74 -30.95
CA LEU A 215 -13.92 -5.03 -29.67
C LEU A 215 -14.76 -5.80 -28.64
N VAL A 216 -15.88 -6.39 -29.06
CA VAL A 216 -16.74 -7.19 -28.18
C VAL A 216 -16.01 -8.45 -27.72
N ASP A 217 -15.50 -9.26 -28.66
CA ASP A 217 -14.86 -10.54 -28.37
C ASP A 217 -13.62 -10.36 -27.49
N ALA A 218 -12.80 -9.34 -27.78
CA ALA A 218 -11.62 -9.02 -27.00
C ALA A 218 -11.97 -8.48 -25.61
N SER A 219 -13.03 -7.66 -25.48
CA SER A 219 -13.50 -7.18 -24.16
C SER A 219 -13.96 -8.32 -23.27
N VAL A 220 -14.80 -9.22 -23.79
CA VAL A 220 -15.32 -10.37 -23.02
C VAL A 220 -14.17 -11.32 -22.65
N THR A 221 -13.28 -11.63 -23.58
CA THR A 221 -12.08 -12.44 -23.33
C THR A 221 -11.22 -11.82 -22.23
N ARG A 222 -11.05 -10.49 -22.24
CA ARG A 222 -10.24 -9.78 -21.25
C ARG A 222 -10.88 -9.76 -19.87
N LEU A 223 -12.21 -9.66 -19.80
CA LEU A 223 -12.98 -9.77 -18.57
C LEU A 223 -12.88 -11.18 -17.97
N LEU A 224 -12.98 -12.23 -18.80
CA LEU A 224 -12.83 -13.63 -18.38
C LEU A 224 -11.42 -13.92 -17.84
N ARG A 225 -10.39 -13.31 -18.43
CA ARG A 225 -9.00 -13.43 -17.97
C ARG A 225 -8.76 -12.78 -16.59
N GLY A 226 -9.62 -11.84 -16.17
CA GLY A 226 -9.46 -11.10 -14.92
C GLY A 226 -8.31 -10.08 -14.94
N GLY A 227 -8.16 -9.25 -13.90
CA GLY A 227 -7.13 -8.21 -13.86
C GLY A 227 -7.38 -7.14 -12.81
N LYS A 228 -6.60 -6.06 -12.85
CA LYS A 228 -6.78 -4.91 -11.94
C LYS A 228 -8.18 -4.30 -12.13
N PRO A 229 -8.91 -3.93 -11.06
CA PRO A 229 -10.28 -3.43 -11.16
C PRO A 229 -10.47 -2.25 -12.13
N GLY A 230 -9.53 -1.30 -12.16
CA GLY A 230 -9.58 -0.15 -13.08
C GLY A 230 -9.48 -0.55 -14.55
N ALA A 231 -8.74 -1.62 -14.87
CA ALA A 231 -8.68 -2.15 -16.23
C ALA A 231 -9.98 -2.87 -16.61
N LEU A 232 -10.58 -3.62 -15.69
CA LEU A 232 -11.85 -4.32 -15.96
C LEU A 232 -13.02 -3.35 -16.13
N ASP A 233 -13.04 -2.27 -15.35
CA ASP A 233 -14.03 -1.18 -15.49
C ASP A 233 -13.99 -0.51 -16.87
N PHE A 234 -12.81 -0.37 -17.47
CA PHE A 234 -12.66 0.12 -18.85
C PHE A 234 -13.43 -0.76 -19.86
N PHE A 235 -13.28 -2.08 -19.79
CA PHE A 235 -13.95 -3.00 -20.73
C PHE A 235 -15.45 -3.08 -20.51
N LEU A 236 -15.93 -3.03 -19.26
CA LEU A 236 -17.36 -2.94 -18.98
C LEU A 236 -17.97 -1.68 -19.59
N LYS A 237 -17.32 -0.53 -19.40
CA LYS A 237 -17.78 0.73 -20.00
C LYS A 237 -17.78 0.69 -21.51
N LEU A 238 -16.81 0.02 -22.13
CA LEU A 238 -16.79 -0.15 -23.58
C LEU A 238 -17.98 -1.01 -24.05
N LEU A 239 -18.27 -2.12 -23.38
CA LEU A 239 -19.42 -2.96 -23.71
C LEU A 239 -20.75 -2.22 -23.52
N ASP A 240 -20.89 -1.46 -22.43
CA ASP A 240 -22.05 -0.60 -22.19
C ASP A 240 -22.24 0.43 -23.33
N ARG A 241 -21.14 1.01 -23.83
CA ARG A 241 -21.15 1.99 -24.93
C ARG A 241 -21.42 1.38 -26.29
N LEU A 242 -20.91 0.17 -26.54
CA LEU A 242 -21.23 -0.59 -27.74
C LEU A 242 -22.70 -1.00 -27.77
N ALA A 243 -23.38 -1.06 -26.62
CA ALA A 243 -24.79 -1.42 -26.48
C ALA A 243 -25.08 -2.75 -27.21
N LEU A 244 -24.58 -3.85 -26.66
CA LEU A 244 -24.73 -5.18 -27.27
C LEU A 244 -26.21 -5.49 -27.55
N THR A 245 -26.47 -6.07 -28.72
CA THR A 245 -27.83 -6.51 -29.06
C THR A 245 -28.23 -7.73 -28.23
N PRO A 246 -29.54 -8.01 -28.07
CA PRO A 246 -29.99 -9.22 -27.39
C PRO A 246 -29.45 -10.51 -28.03
N GLU A 247 -29.21 -10.51 -29.34
CA GLU A 247 -28.56 -11.62 -30.06
C GLU A 247 -27.08 -11.74 -29.67
N GLU A 248 -26.33 -10.63 -29.66
CA GLU A 248 -24.92 -10.62 -29.24
C GLU A 248 -24.74 -11.08 -27.79
N GLU A 249 -25.68 -10.70 -26.91
CA GLU A 249 -25.73 -11.16 -25.51
C GLU A 249 -26.05 -12.66 -25.42
N ARG A 250 -27.02 -13.15 -26.20
CA ARG A 250 -27.45 -14.56 -26.21
C ARG A 250 -26.34 -15.49 -26.71
N ASP A 251 -25.65 -15.12 -27.78
CA ASP A 251 -24.56 -15.91 -28.36
C ASP A 251 -23.39 -16.13 -27.38
N ARG A 252 -23.29 -15.28 -26.35
CA ARG A 252 -22.25 -15.31 -25.30
C ARG A 252 -22.79 -15.72 -23.92
N ALA A 253 -23.94 -16.39 -23.86
CA ALA A 253 -24.57 -16.78 -22.60
C ALA A 253 -23.63 -17.57 -21.67
N SER A 254 -22.78 -18.46 -22.20
CA SER A 254 -21.79 -19.20 -21.42
C SER A 254 -20.74 -18.29 -20.78
N ASP A 255 -20.26 -17.28 -21.52
CA ASP A 255 -19.25 -16.34 -21.05
C ASP A 255 -19.83 -15.47 -19.94
N TRP A 256 -21.07 -15.00 -20.09
CA TRP A 256 -21.75 -14.25 -19.04
C TRP A 256 -21.96 -15.09 -17.78
N ILE A 257 -22.27 -16.38 -17.89
CA ILE A 257 -22.42 -17.27 -16.73
C ILE A 257 -21.08 -17.39 -15.99
N ALA A 258 -19.97 -17.60 -16.70
CA ALA A 258 -18.64 -17.63 -16.12
C ALA A 258 -18.29 -16.30 -15.43
N LEU A 259 -18.58 -15.16 -16.08
CA LEU A 259 -18.33 -13.82 -15.52
C LEU A 259 -19.19 -13.52 -14.28
N ALA A 260 -20.43 -13.98 -14.25
CA ALA A 260 -21.29 -13.84 -13.07
C ALA A 260 -20.82 -14.71 -11.90
N SER A 261 -20.23 -15.87 -12.19
CA SER A 261 -19.74 -16.84 -11.20
C SER A 261 -18.42 -16.41 -10.58
N ASP A 262 -17.42 -16.07 -11.41
CA ASP A 262 -16.02 -15.88 -10.98
C ASP A 262 -15.50 -14.44 -11.15
N GLY A 263 -16.25 -13.57 -11.83
CA GLY A 263 -15.83 -12.19 -12.06
C GLY A 263 -15.74 -11.37 -10.77
N ILE A 264 -14.99 -10.25 -10.81
CA ILE A 264 -15.03 -9.27 -9.72
C ILE A 264 -16.44 -8.69 -9.56
N SER A 265 -16.78 -8.16 -8.38
CA SER A 265 -18.13 -7.67 -8.03
C SER A 265 -18.84 -6.85 -9.12
N THR A 266 -18.15 -5.89 -9.76
CA THR A 266 -18.74 -5.05 -10.82
C THR A 266 -19.02 -5.82 -12.10
N VAL A 267 -18.10 -6.69 -12.50
CA VAL A 267 -18.22 -7.56 -13.68
C VAL A 267 -19.32 -8.59 -13.48
N ALA A 268 -19.35 -9.23 -12.31
CA ALA A 268 -20.38 -10.18 -11.94
C ALA A 268 -21.77 -9.52 -11.91
N GLY A 269 -21.87 -8.29 -11.40
CA GLY A 269 -23.11 -7.52 -11.41
C GLY A 269 -23.60 -7.17 -12.81
N HIS A 270 -22.72 -6.77 -13.72
CA HIS A 270 -23.08 -6.52 -15.12
C HIS A 270 -23.55 -7.81 -15.81
N ALA A 271 -22.78 -8.90 -15.68
CA ALA A 271 -23.11 -10.20 -16.28
C ALA A 271 -24.44 -10.76 -15.74
N GLN A 272 -24.69 -10.66 -14.43
CA GLN A 272 -25.99 -11.00 -13.84
C GLN A 272 -27.13 -10.19 -14.45
N GLY A 273 -26.91 -8.89 -14.71
CA GLY A 273 -27.89 -8.02 -15.35
C GLY A 273 -28.25 -8.45 -16.78
N VAL A 274 -27.25 -8.85 -17.58
CA VAL A 274 -27.43 -9.42 -18.92
C VAL A 274 -28.23 -10.72 -18.85
N LEU A 275 -27.79 -11.66 -18.01
CA LEU A 275 -28.46 -12.96 -17.84
C LEU A 275 -29.89 -12.84 -17.30
N ALA A 276 -30.15 -11.85 -16.44
CA ALA A 276 -31.49 -11.55 -15.96
C ALA A 276 -32.42 -11.14 -17.10
N ARG A 277 -31.97 -10.33 -18.07
CA ARG A 277 -32.76 -9.97 -19.25
C ARG A 277 -33.02 -11.17 -20.14
N LEU A 278 -32.00 -12.01 -20.36
CA LEU A 278 -32.13 -13.24 -21.15
C LEU A 278 -33.10 -14.25 -20.51
N ALA A 279 -33.04 -14.42 -19.18
CA ALA A 279 -33.97 -15.28 -18.44
C ALA A 279 -35.41 -14.79 -18.51
N LEU A 280 -35.64 -13.48 -18.34
CA LEU A 280 -36.99 -12.91 -18.36
C LEU A 280 -37.61 -12.88 -19.77
N SER A 281 -36.80 -12.89 -20.83
CA SER A 281 -37.28 -13.01 -22.22
C SER A 281 -37.45 -14.46 -22.70
N GLY A 282 -37.10 -15.45 -21.86
CA GLY A 282 -37.12 -16.87 -22.22
C GLY A 282 -35.95 -17.31 -23.12
N ALA A 283 -34.96 -16.43 -23.35
CA ALA A 283 -33.77 -16.72 -24.15
C ALA A 283 -32.70 -17.52 -23.38
N LEU A 284 -32.83 -17.66 -22.05
CA LEU A 284 -31.94 -18.48 -21.21
C LEU A 284 -32.72 -19.71 -20.68
N PRO A 285 -32.24 -20.95 -20.92
CA PRO A 285 -32.87 -22.16 -20.39
C PRO A 285 -32.90 -22.19 -18.85
N THR A 286 -33.97 -22.73 -18.26
CA THR A 286 -34.15 -22.87 -16.80
C THR A 286 -32.95 -23.57 -16.13
N ARG A 287 -32.42 -24.63 -16.76
CA ARG A 287 -31.25 -25.35 -16.27
C ARG A 287 -29.99 -24.47 -16.18
N SER A 288 -29.78 -23.60 -17.18
CA SER A 288 -28.66 -22.66 -17.18
C SER A 288 -28.85 -21.58 -16.11
N LEU A 289 -30.10 -21.13 -15.88
CA LEU A 289 -30.44 -20.23 -14.77
C LEU A 289 -30.22 -20.89 -13.41
N ALA A 290 -30.54 -22.18 -13.25
CA ALA A 290 -30.28 -22.94 -12.03
C ALA A 290 -28.77 -23.04 -11.74
N GLY A 291 -27.97 -23.43 -12.75
CA GLY A 291 -26.51 -23.50 -12.63
C GLY A 291 -25.87 -22.14 -12.28
N LEU A 292 -26.30 -21.07 -12.96
CA LEU A 292 -25.91 -19.69 -12.63
C LEU A 292 -26.29 -19.32 -11.19
N SER A 293 -27.52 -19.65 -10.79
CA SER A 293 -28.02 -19.27 -9.47
C SER A 293 -27.22 -19.92 -8.36
N GLY A 294 -26.83 -21.19 -8.51
CA GLY A 294 -25.97 -21.87 -7.52
C GLY A 294 -24.68 -21.10 -7.31
N ALA A 295 -23.95 -20.82 -8.39
CA ALA A 295 -22.71 -20.05 -8.31
C ALA A 295 -22.89 -18.65 -7.70
N VAL A 296 -23.94 -17.92 -8.09
CA VAL A 296 -24.19 -16.54 -7.61
C VAL A 296 -24.63 -16.50 -6.14
N LEU A 297 -25.35 -17.52 -5.64
CA LEU A 297 -25.82 -17.54 -4.25
C LEU A 297 -24.69 -17.79 -3.23
N PHE A 298 -23.58 -18.40 -3.64
CA PHE A 298 -22.37 -18.57 -2.80
C PHE A 298 -21.49 -17.32 -2.76
N ARG A 299 -21.80 -16.30 -3.56
CA ARG A 299 -20.99 -15.08 -3.62
C ARG A 299 -21.17 -14.21 -2.37
N PRO A 300 -20.11 -13.52 -1.90
CA PRO A 300 -20.19 -12.66 -0.71
C PRO A 300 -21.01 -11.38 -0.93
N GLU A 301 -21.28 -10.97 -2.18
CA GLU A 301 -21.98 -9.72 -2.45
C GLU A 301 -23.50 -9.83 -2.24
N LYS A 302 -23.98 -9.43 -1.05
CA LYS A 302 -25.41 -9.43 -0.65
C LYS A 302 -26.37 -8.85 -1.70
N LYS A 303 -25.94 -7.84 -2.47
CA LYS A 303 -26.75 -7.22 -3.54
C LYS A 303 -27.00 -8.19 -4.70
N LEU A 304 -25.98 -8.93 -5.14
CA LEU A 304 -26.08 -9.90 -6.22
C LEU A 304 -26.94 -11.09 -5.80
N VAL A 305 -26.70 -11.62 -4.60
CA VAL A 305 -27.49 -12.72 -4.02
C VAL A 305 -28.99 -12.34 -3.94
N ARG A 306 -29.30 -11.14 -3.42
CA ARG A 306 -30.68 -10.65 -3.35
C ARG A 306 -31.29 -10.46 -4.74
N ALA A 307 -30.54 -9.92 -5.70
CA ALA A 307 -31.02 -9.76 -7.07
C ALA A 307 -31.29 -11.12 -7.73
N GLN A 308 -30.48 -12.14 -7.45
CA GLN A 308 -30.66 -13.50 -7.96
C GLN A 308 -31.94 -14.14 -7.43
N LEU A 309 -32.18 -14.08 -6.12
CA LEU A 309 -33.43 -14.59 -5.51
C LEU A 309 -34.66 -13.87 -6.08
N VAL A 310 -34.57 -12.56 -6.35
CA VAL A 310 -35.65 -11.80 -6.99
C VAL A 310 -35.87 -12.25 -8.44
N LEU A 311 -34.79 -12.51 -9.20
CA LEU A 311 -34.87 -13.01 -10.57
C LEU A 311 -35.56 -14.39 -10.60
N MET A 312 -35.13 -15.32 -9.75
CA MET A 312 -35.76 -16.65 -9.64
C MET A 312 -37.25 -16.53 -9.32
N GLY A 313 -37.63 -15.66 -8.37
CA GLY A 313 -39.04 -15.40 -8.06
C GLY A 313 -39.83 -14.70 -9.18
N LYS A 314 -39.19 -14.01 -10.13
CA LYS A 314 -39.87 -13.51 -11.34
C LYS A 314 -40.08 -14.64 -12.35
N VAL A 315 -39.07 -15.48 -12.57
CA VAL A 315 -39.15 -16.63 -13.49
C VAL A 315 -40.19 -17.65 -13.00
N LEU A 316 -40.17 -18.03 -11.71
CA LEU A 316 -41.15 -18.94 -11.11
C LEU A 316 -42.60 -18.41 -11.13
N ARG A 317 -42.78 -17.09 -11.24
CA ARG A 317 -44.12 -16.50 -11.42
C ARG A 317 -44.60 -16.56 -12.87
N ALA A 318 -43.68 -16.52 -13.83
CA ALA A 318 -43.99 -16.62 -15.26
C ALA A 318 -44.16 -18.10 -15.69
N ASP A 319 -43.33 -18.99 -15.14
CA ASP A 319 -43.35 -20.43 -15.39
C ASP A 319 -43.22 -21.20 -14.07
N GLY A 320 -44.35 -21.75 -13.59
CA GLY A 320 -44.39 -22.59 -12.39
C GLY A 320 -43.71 -23.96 -12.55
N GLY A 321 -43.51 -24.43 -13.79
CA GLY A 321 -42.83 -25.69 -14.08
C GLY A 321 -41.35 -25.68 -13.73
N ALA A 322 -40.74 -24.49 -13.61
CA ALA A 322 -39.35 -24.31 -13.21
C ALA A 322 -39.07 -24.57 -11.71
N ALA A 323 -40.10 -24.80 -10.90
CA ALA A 323 -39.97 -24.96 -9.44
C ALA A 323 -39.04 -26.10 -9.04
N GLY A 324 -39.12 -27.25 -9.74
CA GLY A 324 -38.29 -28.41 -9.46
C GLY A 324 -36.79 -28.20 -9.66
N GLU A 325 -36.40 -27.30 -10.58
CA GLU A 325 -34.99 -26.99 -10.85
C GLU A 325 -34.47 -25.79 -10.02
N LEU A 326 -35.32 -24.79 -9.74
CA LEU A 326 -34.88 -23.55 -9.10
C LEU A 326 -34.98 -23.57 -7.57
N LEU A 327 -35.96 -24.27 -6.97
CA LEU A 327 -36.13 -24.25 -5.51
C LEU A 327 -34.98 -24.94 -4.76
N PRO A 328 -34.43 -26.09 -5.19
CA PRO A 328 -33.26 -26.69 -4.54
C PRO A 328 -32.07 -25.72 -4.49
N VAL A 329 -31.84 -24.99 -5.57
CA VAL A 329 -30.77 -23.98 -5.66
C VAL A 329 -31.08 -22.80 -4.74
N ALA A 330 -32.32 -22.32 -4.67
CA ALA A 330 -32.70 -21.25 -3.74
C ALA A 330 -32.46 -21.63 -2.26
N ALA A 331 -32.58 -22.92 -1.92
CA ALA A 331 -32.35 -23.43 -0.57
C ALA A 331 -30.85 -23.53 -0.19
N GLU A 332 -29.92 -23.40 -1.14
CA GLU A 332 -28.50 -23.22 -0.82
C GLU A 332 -28.28 -21.94 0.00
N ALA A 333 -29.06 -20.88 -0.27
CA ALA A 333 -29.00 -19.61 0.47
C ALA A 333 -29.46 -19.73 1.94
N PHE A 334 -30.00 -20.87 2.38
CA PHE A 334 -30.30 -21.10 3.81
C PHE A 334 -29.04 -21.10 4.68
N GLY A 335 -27.88 -21.46 4.12
CA GLY A 335 -26.60 -21.44 4.85
C GLY A 335 -25.88 -20.08 4.82
N HIS A 336 -26.49 -19.03 4.26
CA HIS A 336 -25.85 -17.72 4.16
C HIS A 336 -25.78 -17.00 5.52
N GLU A 337 -24.68 -16.29 5.82
CA GLU A 337 -24.49 -15.51 7.06
C GLU A 337 -25.50 -14.36 7.31
N ASP A 338 -26.29 -13.93 6.31
CA ASP A 338 -27.20 -12.79 6.44
C ASP A 338 -28.62 -13.31 6.63
N GLY A 339 -29.19 -13.13 7.83
CA GLY A 339 -30.56 -13.55 8.13
C GLY A 339 -31.60 -13.00 7.14
N GLY A 340 -31.42 -11.77 6.65
CA GLY A 340 -32.30 -11.19 5.63
C GLY A 340 -32.28 -11.90 4.27
N ILE A 341 -31.17 -12.57 3.92
CA ILE A 341 -31.06 -13.42 2.73
C ILE A 341 -31.73 -14.77 3.00
N GLN A 342 -31.45 -15.39 4.17
CA GLN A 342 -32.11 -16.62 4.59
C GLN A 342 -33.64 -16.48 4.59
N GLU A 343 -34.16 -15.39 5.16
CA GLU A 343 -35.59 -15.08 5.22
C GLU A 343 -36.22 -14.96 3.81
N ARG A 344 -35.53 -14.28 2.88
CA ARG A 344 -36.00 -14.11 1.50
C ARG A 344 -36.01 -15.43 0.75
N ALA A 345 -34.97 -16.23 0.90
CA ALA A 345 -34.90 -17.58 0.33
C ALA A 345 -36.04 -18.44 0.88
N LEU A 346 -36.26 -18.43 2.20
CA LEU A 346 -37.33 -19.20 2.84
C LEU A 346 -38.70 -18.77 2.34
N LYS A 347 -38.97 -17.46 2.26
CA LYS A 347 -40.22 -16.93 1.69
C LYS A 347 -40.43 -17.35 0.23
N LEU A 348 -39.37 -17.37 -0.57
CA LEU A 348 -39.44 -17.80 -1.97
C LEU A 348 -39.80 -19.30 -2.07
N VAL A 349 -39.10 -20.14 -1.30
CA VAL A 349 -39.34 -21.59 -1.26
C VAL A 349 -40.76 -21.91 -0.78
N VAL A 350 -41.17 -21.34 0.35
CA VAL A 350 -42.52 -21.56 0.93
C VAL A 350 -43.62 -21.17 -0.05
N ARG A 351 -43.44 -20.07 -0.79
CA ARG A 351 -44.44 -19.59 -1.76
C ARG A 351 -44.68 -20.57 -2.92
N HIS A 352 -43.64 -21.25 -3.39
CA HIS A 352 -43.69 -22.13 -4.56
C HIS A 352 -43.64 -23.62 -4.19
N LEU A 353 -43.68 -23.94 -2.90
CA LEU A 353 -43.69 -25.30 -2.37
C LEU A 353 -44.81 -26.21 -2.91
N PRO A 354 -46.02 -25.71 -3.26
CA PRO A 354 -47.06 -26.56 -3.85
C PRO A 354 -46.73 -27.12 -5.25
N ALA A 355 -45.67 -26.62 -5.91
CA ALA A 355 -45.30 -26.99 -7.27
C ALA A 355 -44.14 -28.00 -7.36
N VAL A 356 -43.68 -28.55 -6.23
CA VAL A 356 -42.58 -29.54 -6.18
C VAL A 356 -43.07 -30.92 -5.71
N THR A 357 -42.29 -31.96 -6.01
CA THR A 357 -42.57 -33.34 -5.59
C THR A 357 -42.27 -33.55 -4.10
N ASP A 358 -42.77 -34.66 -3.53
CA ASP A 358 -42.51 -35.01 -2.13
C ASP A 358 -41.01 -35.27 -1.84
N ASP A 359 -40.28 -35.83 -2.81
CA ASP A 359 -38.82 -36.01 -2.71
C ASP A 359 -38.10 -34.65 -2.62
N GLN A 360 -38.47 -33.71 -3.50
CA GLN A 360 -37.92 -32.34 -3.48
C GLN A 360 -38.30 -31.59 -2.20
N ARG A 361 -39.51 -31.79 -1.69
CA ARG A 361 -39.96 -31.24 -0.40
C ARG A 361 -39.08 -31.73 0.76
N SER A 362 -38.68 -32.99 0.73
CA SER A 362 -37.79 -33.60 1.74
C SER A 362 -36.36 -33.03 1.66
N GLU A 363 -35.82 -32.85 0.45
CA GLU A 363 -34.52 -32.20 0.25
C GLU A 363 -34.52 -30.75 0.75
N LEU A 364 -35.59 -29.99 0.48
CA LEU A 364 -35.76 -28.62 0.98
C LEU A 364 -35.84 -28.56 2.51
N ALA A 365 -36.49 -29.55 3.14
CA ALA A 365 -36.54 -29.68 4.60
C ALA A 365 -35.16 -29.95 5.20
N MET A 366 -34.36 -30.83 4.59
CA MET A 366 -32.97 -31.07 5.01
C MET A 366 -32.11 -29.81 4.88
N ALA A 367 -32.26 -29.06 3.79
CA ALA A 367 -31.55 -27.80 3.59
C ALA A 367 -31.90 -26.76 4.68
N ALA A 368 -33.14 -26.75 5.17
CA ALA A 368 -33.63 -25.81 6.18
C ALA A 368 -32.93 -25.96 7.55
N ALA A 369 -32.23 -27.08 7.80
CA ALA A 369 -31.39 -27.24 8.98
C ALA A 369 -30.28 -26.16 9.08
N ARG A 370 -29.81 -25.64 7.93
CA ARG A 370 -28.77 -24.60 7.87
C ARG A 370 -29.27 -23.19 8.21
N LEU A 371 -30.57 -23.00 8.34
CA LEU A 371 -31.15 -21.71 8.73
C LEU A 371 -30.71 -21.32 10.14
N SER A 372 -30.61 -20.03 10.40
CA SER A 372 -30.44 -19.48 11.76
C SER A 372 -31.61 -19.85 12.68
N PRO A 373 -31.43 -19.86 14.01
CA PRO A 373 -32.45 -20.27 14.96
C PRO A 373 -33.81 -19.59 14.77
N VAL A 374 -33.81 -18.28 14.47
CA VAL A 374 -35.04 -17.48 14.23
C VAL A 374 -35.82 -17.98 13.01
N HIS A 375 -35.12 -18.34 11.91
CA HIS A 375 -35.77 -18.81 10.69
C HIS A 375 -36.08 -20.31 10.73
N ARG A 376 -35.35 -21.07 11.56
CA ARG A 376 -35.59 -22.50 11.79
C ARG A 376 -36.97 -22.75 12.42
N ALA A 377 -37.39 -21.92 13.38
CA ALA A 377 -38.75 -21.97 13.94
C ALA A 377 -39.83 -21.77 12.86
N ARG A 378 -39.64 -20.79 11.97
CA ARG A 378 -40.58 -20.52 10.87
C ARG A 378 -40.58 -21.63 9.81
N ALA A 379 -39.43 -22.24 9.55
CA ALA A 379 -39.32 -23.37 8.64
C ALA A 379 -39.97 -24.64 9.21
N ALA A 380 -39.90 -24.84 10.53
CA ALA A 380 -40.54 -25.97 11.20
C ALA A 380 -42.09 -25.94 11.09
N GLU A 381 -42.70 -24.74 11.07
CA GLU A 381 -44.14 -24.60 10.80
C GLU A 381 -44.55 -25.12 9.40
N VAL A 382 -43.63 -25.11 8.43
CA VAL A 382 -43.92 -25.47 7.02
C VAL A 382 -43.46 -26.89 6.69
N PHE A 383 -42.28 -27.29 7.18
CA PHE A 383 -41.64 -28.57 6.87
C PHE A 383 -41.82 -29.62 7.98
N GLY A 384 -42.25 -29.24 9.18
CA GLY A 384 -42.32 -30.13 10.33
C GLY A 384 -41.01 -30.14 11.15
N GLU A 385 -40.70 -31.27 11.79
CA GLU A 385 -39.52 -31.41 12.64
C GLU A 385 -38.22 -31.33 11.81
N LEU A 386 -37.34 -30.38 12.16
CA LEU A 386 -36.06 -30.15 11.47
C LEU A 386 -34.91 -30.86 12.22
N PRO A 387 -33.84 -31.29 11.52
CA PRO A 387 -32.67 -31.88 12.15
C PRO A 387 -32.03 -30.95 13.19
N ALA A 388 -31.66 -31.49 14.36
CA ALA A 388 -30.97 -30.75 15.42
C ALA A 388 -29.53 -30.36 15.02
N GLU A 389 -29.07 -29.19 15.47
CA GLU A 389 -27.66 -28.79 15.32
C GLU A 389 -26.76 -29.62 16.25
N PRO A 390 -25.50 -29.89 15.84
CA PRO A 390 -24.49 -30.40 16.76
C PRO A 390 -24.19 -29.34 17.83
N ASP A 391 -24.34 -29.71 19.11
CA ASP A 391 -24.04 -28.86 20.26
C ASP A 391 -22.53 -28.54 20.32
N SER A 392 -22.17 -27.27 20.17
CA SER A 392 -20.76 -26.84 20.12
C SER A 392 -20.14 -26.57 21.50
N GLY A 393 -20.85 -26.85 22.59
CA GLY A 393 -20.36 -26.62 23.96
C GLY A 393 -20.36 -25.14 24.38
N PRO A 394 -19.93 -24.84 25.63
CA PRO A 394 -19.88 -23.47 26.14
C PRO A 394 -18.87 -22.61 25.36
N TYR A 395 -19.23 -21.36 25.07
CA TYR A 395 -18.36 -20.44 24.35
C TYR A 395 -17.07 -20.15 25.14
N GLU A 396 -15.93 -20.34 24.48
CA GLU A 396 -14.61 -19.93 24.95
C GLU A 396 -13.99 -19.01 23.89
N GLU A 397 -13.60 -17.80 24.30
CA GLU A 397 -12.94 -16.86 23.39
C GLU A 397 -11.47 -17.27 23.18
N ILE A 398 -11.16 -17.79 21.99
CA ILE A 398 -9.79 -18.13 21.60
C ILE A 398 -9.26 -17.02 20.68
N LEU A 399 -8.56 -16.06 21.27
CA LEU A 399 -7.86 -15.02 20.51
C LEU A 399 -6.59 -15.58 19.86
N PRO A 400 -6.15 -15.02 18.72
CA PRO A 400 -4.83 -15.34 18.18
C PRO A 400 -3.75 -15.06 19.23
N PRO A 401 -2.72 -15.92 19.35
CA PRO A 401 -1.68 -15.73 20.34
C PRO A 401 -0.97 -14.40 20.10
N ALA A 402 -0.88 -13.57 21.14
CA ALA A 402 -0.14 -12.31 21.06
C ALA A 402 1.32 -12.59 20.66
N PRO A 403 1.87 -11.87 19.66
CA PRO A 403 3.27 -11.99 19.31
C PRO A 403 4.14 -11.74 20.54
N ARG A 404 5.01 -12.71 20.87
CA ARG A 404 5.98 -12.54 21.95
C ARG A 404 7.15 -11.72 21.43
N PRO A 405 7.59 -10.65 22.14
CA PRO A 405 8.74 -9.88 21.72
C PRO A 405 9.97 -10.77 21.57
N ALA A 406 10.42 -10.96 20.33
CA ALA A 406 11.59 -11.79 20.05
C ALA A 406 12.88 -11.08 20.53
N PRO A 407 13.84 -11.80 21.11
CA PRO A 407 15.15 -11.25 21.42
C PRO A 407 15.87 -10.90 20.12
N LEU A 408 16.52 -9.74 20.07
CA LEU A 408 17.33 -9.35 18.93
C LEU A 408 18.59 -10.23 18.88
N ALA A 409 18.83 -10.87 17.75
CA ALA A 409 20.09 -11.58 17.51
C ALA A 409 21.29 -10.62 17.61
N PRO A 410 22.46 -11.08 18.10
CA PRO A 410 23.64 -10.23 18.18
C PRO A 410 24.08 -9.72 16.80
N SER A 411 24.82 -8.61 16.80
CA SER A 411 25.47 -8.11 15.59
C SER A 411 26.45 -9.13 15.02
N PRO A 412 26.57 -9.23 13.68
CA PRO A 412 27.51 -10.13 13.03
C PRO A 412 28.93 -9.98 13.59
N SER A 413 29.44 -11.06 14.18
CA SER A 413 30.81 -11.10 14.73
C SER A 413 31.85 -11.35 13.64
N ASP A 414 31.46 -12.08 12.59
CA ASP A 414 32.26 -12.32 11.41
C ASP A 414 32.18 -11.13 10.43
N LEU A 415 33.32 -10.81 9.81
CA LEU A 415 33.44 -9.67 8.90
C LEU A 415 32.77 -9.93 7.55
N ALA A 416 32.82 -11.17 7.04
CA ALA A 416 32.20 -11.49 5.75
C ALA A 416 30.66 -11.44 5.85
N GLU A 417 30.10 -11.99 6.93
CA GLU A 417 28.66 -11.86 7.23
C GLU A 417 28.23 -10.39 7.32
N LEU A 418 28.99 -9.55 8.06
CA LEU A 418 28.66 -8.12 8.17
C LEU A 418 28.64 -7.42 6.81
N VAL A 419 29.63 -7.69 5.96
CA VAL A 419 29.75 -7.07 4.63
C VAL A 419 28.60 -7.50 3.72
N GLU A 420 28.24 -8.78 3.74
CA GLU A 420 27.09 -9.31 2.99
C GLU A 420 25.79 -8.63 3.44
N ARG A 421 25.53 -8.59 4.75
CA ARG A 421 24.33 -7.95 5.33
C ARG A 421 24.27 -6.45 5.03
N THR A 422 25.41 -5.76 5.08
CA THR A 422 25.52 -4.34 4.72
C THR A 422 25.15 -4.11 3.25
N SER A 423 25.67 -4.94 2.35
CA SER A 423 25.37 -4.84 0.91
C SER A 423 23.89 -5.13 0.61
N ALA A 424 23.32 -6.15 1.25
CA ALA A 424 21.90 -6.49 1.13
C ALA A 424 21.00 -5.34 1.60
N LEU A 425 21.29 -4.75 2.77
CA LEU A 425 20.53 -3.63 3.33
C LEU A 425 20.54 -2.41 2.40
N ILE A 426 21.69 -2.08 1.82
CA ILE A 426 21.85 -0.92 0.90
C ILE A 426 21.16 -1.18 -0.45
N THR A 427 21.17 -2.42 -0.95
CA THR A 427 20.64 -2.74 -2.29
C THR A 427 19.14 -2.98 -2.29
N SER A 428 18.63 -3.69 -1.28
CA SER A 428 17.26 -4.21 -1.25
C SER A 428 16.40 -3.59 -0.16
N GLY A 429 16.98 -2.79 0.74
CA GLY A 429 16.34 -2.41 2.00
C GLY A 429 16.34 -3.56 3.00
N GLY A 430 15.82 -3.33 4.20
CA GLY A 430 15.80 -4.34 5.25
C GLY A 430 14.79 -4.03 6.35
N THR A 431 14.75 -4.91 7.34
CA THR A 431 13.88 -4.78 8.52
C THR A 431 14.60 -3.99 9.62
N MET A 432 13.84 -3.47 10.60
CA MET A 432 14.41 -2.80 11.77
C MET A 432 15.48 -3.67 12.49
N PRO A 433 15.25 -4.97 12.78
CA PRO A 433 16.27 -5.83 13.36
C PRO A 433 17.57 -5.89 12.56
N ASP A 434 17.49 -6.02 11.23
CA ASP A 434 18.67 -6.08 10.36
C ASP A 434 19.42 -4.74 10.37
N PHE A 435 18.70 -3.63 10.30
CA PHE A 435 19.27 -2.28 10.34
C PHE A 435 20.07 -2.05 11.63
N GLU A 436 19.50 -2.34 12.81
CA GLU A 436 20.18 -2.13 14.09
C GLU A 436 21.41 -3.03 14.25
N ARG A 437 21.30 -4.31 13.85
CA ARG A 437 22.40 -5.27 13.93
C ARG A 437 23.58 -4.87 13.05
N VAL A 438 23.31 -4.43 11.82
CA VAL A 438 24.33 -3.98 10.87
C VAL A 438 24.97 -2.67 11.33
N LEU A 439 24.18 -1.71 11.82
CA LEU A 439 24.70 -0.43 12.32
C LEU A 439 25.67 -0.62 13.49
N ASP A 440 25.31 -1.43 14.49
CA ASP A 440 26.21 -1.76 15.62
C ASP A 440 27.41 -2.60 15.15
N GLY A 441 27.21 -3.51 14.20
CA GLY A 441 28.29 -4.30 13.60
C GLY A 441 29.35 -3.44 12.92
N LEU A 442 28.94 -2.45 12.10
CA LEU A 442 29.85 -1.51 11.45
C LEU A 442 30.70 -0.72 12.47
N VAL A 443 30.09 -0.30 13.58
CA VAL A 443 30.80 0.41 14.66
C VAL A 443 31.81 -0.51 15.36
N ARG A 444 31.41 -1.71 15.75
CA ARG A 444 32.28 -2.70 16.42
C ARG A 444 33.48 -3.08 15.57
N HIS A 445 33.27 -3.37 14.28
CA HIS A 445 34.34 -3.76 13.37
C HIS A 445 35.25 -2.58 13.04
N ALA A 446 34.71 -1.36 12.90
CA ALA A 446 35.53 -0.16 12.72
C ALA A 446 36.40 0.15 13.96
N TYR A 447 35.95 -0.17 15.17
CA TYR A 447 36.76 -0.04 16.39
C TYR A 447 37.91 -1.04 16.46
N ARG A 448 37.69 -2.30 16.05
CA ARG A 448 38.72 -3.34 16.06
C ARG A 448 39.74 -3.16 14.95
N ASP A 449 39.27 -3.05 13.71
CA ASP A 449 40.11 -2.91 12.51
C ASP A 449 39.32 -2.23 11.37
N ARG A 450 39.41 -0.90 11.33
CA ARG A 450 38.77 -0.09 10.29
C ARG A 450 39.34 -0.36 8.90
N GLU A 451 40.62 -0.70 8.78
CA GLU A 451 41.26 -0.91 7.48
C GLU A 451 40.81 -2.22 6.85
N ALA A 452 40.74 -3.31 7.63
CA ALA A 452 40.17 -4.57 7.18
C ALA A 452 38.70 -4.43 6.76
N LEU A 453 37.90 -3.72 7.57
CA LEU A 453 36.50 -3.42 7.24
C LEU A 453 36.38 -2.62 5.94
N ALA A 454 37.17 -1.54 5.80
CA ALA A 454 37.18 -0.72 4.59
C ALA A 454 37.64 -1.52 3.36
N GLY A 455 38.61 -2.43 3.51
CA GLY A 455 39.06 -3.33 2.46
C GLY A 455 37.91 -4.14 1.86
N ARG A 456 37.15 -4.85 2.72
CA ARG A 456 36.06 -5.73 2.28
C ARG A 456 34.83 -4.96 1.77
N LEU A 457 34.47 -3.87 2.43
CA LEU A 457 33.33 -3.03 1.99
C LEU A 457 33.60 -2.39 0.63
N ARG A 458 34.87 -2.09 0.29
CA ARG A 458 35.23 -1.49 -0.99
C ARG A 458 34.84 -2.38 -2.16
N ASP A 459 35.08 -3.68 -2.03
CA ASP A 459 34.77 -4.66 -3.07
C ASP A 459 33.26 -4.91 -3.15
N ALA A 460 32.62 -5.12 -2.00
CA ALA A 460 31.19 -5.43 -1.93
C ALA A 460 30.27 -4.29 -2.40
N LEU A 461 30.69 -3.04 -2.19
CA LEU A 461 29.91 -1.84 -2.53
C LEU A 461 30.42 -1.15 -3.80
N ALA A 462 31.33 -1.77 -4.56
CA ALA A 462 31.95 -1.16 -5.76
C ALA A 462 30.93 -0.68 -6.81
N THR A 463 29.75 -1.30 -6.86
CA THR A 463 28.67 -0.96 -7.79
C THR A 463 27.80 0.21 -7.32
N CYS A 464 27.85 0.57 -6.03
CA CYS A 464 27.08 1.67 -5.47
C CYS A 464 27.47 3.00 -6.12
N TRP A 465 26.47 3.83 -6.44
CA TRP A 465 26.71 5.06 -7.19
C TRP A 465 27.66 6.03 -6.45
N TRP A 466 27.60 6.07 -5.11
CA TRP A 466 28.46 6.92 -4.25
C TRP A 466 29.90 6.39 -4.10
N MET A 467 30.22 5.23 -4.67
CA MET A 467 31.58 4.70 -4.77
C MET A 467 32.31 5.13 -6.04
N ARG A 468 31.59 5.68 -7.03
CA ARG A 468 32.13 6.17 -8.30
C ARG A 468 32.66 7.62 -8.19
N ASP A 469 33.47 8.03 -9.16
CA ASP A 469 34.05 9.37 -9.18
C ASP A 469 32.99 10.45 -9.43
N GLY A 470 32.98 11.45 -8.55
CA GLY A 470 32.05 12.58 -8.48
C GLY A 470 32.51 13.52 -7.36
N THR A 471 32.01 14.77 -7.29
CA THR A 471 32.52 15.66 -6.25
C THR A 471 32.14 15.17 -4.84
N PRO A 472 33.00 15.41 -3.84
CA PRO A 472 32.64 15.22 -2.43
C PRO A 472 31.34 15.94 -2.02
N ARG A 473 30.99 17.03 -2.72
CA ARG A 473 29.77 17.80 -2.48
C ARG A 473 28.52 17.03 -2.91
N ASP A 474 28.56 16.39 -4.07
CA ASP A 474 27.43 15.63 -4.62
C ASP A 474 27.12 14.39 -3.78
N ARG A 475 28.16 13.65 -3.37
CA ARG A 475 28.05 12.52 -2.42
C ARG A 475 27.41 12.95 -1.11
N HIS A 476 27.90 14.03 -0.52
CA HIS A 476 27.35 14.56 0.73
C HIS A 476 25.89 15.03 0.57
N GLN A 477 25.56 15.70 -0.53
CA GLN A 477 24.19 16.18 -0.77
C GLN A 477 23.22 15.02 -0.96
N TRP A 478 23.61 13.97 -1.66
CA TRP A 478 22.78 12.78 -1.82
C TRP A 478 22.62 12.03 -0.50
N LEU A 479 23.71 11.76 0.22
CA LEU A 479 23.68 11.07 1.52
C LEU A 479 22.87 11.85 2.56
N SER A 480 22.83 13.18 2.46
CA SER A 480 21.98 14.03 3.31
C SER A 480 20.50 14.03 2.92
N ARG A 481 20.14 13.52 1.73
CA ARG A 481 18.77 13.50 1.20
C ARG A 481 18.18 12.08 1.15
N HIS A 482 19.02 11.06 1.16
CA HIS A 482 18.66 9.64 1.01
C HIS A 482 19.33 8.80 2.10
N SER A 483 19.37 9.30 3.35
CA SER A 483 19.97 8.63 4.51
C SER A 483 19.16 7.44 5.03
N SER A 484 18.41 6.76 4.16
CA SER A 484 17.42 5.75 4.57
C SER A 484 18.00 4.39 4.96
N GLY A 485 19.32 4.30 5.20
CA GLY A 485 20.03 3.09 5.61
C GLY A 485 21.42 3.39 6.21
N VAL A 486 22.31 2.40 6.16
CA VAL A 486 23.67 2.50 6.76
C VAL A 486 24.72 3.09 5.81
N GLU A 487 24.31 3.63 4.66
CA GLU A 487 25.18 4.10 3.57
C GLU A 487 26.16 5.16 4.05
N VAL A 488 25.72 6.13 4.88
CA VAL A 488 26.60 7.20 5.35
C VAL A 488 27.71 6.68 6.28
N VAL A 489 27.43 5.63 7.05
CA VAL A 489 28.43 4.96 7.91
C VAL A 489 29.42 4.19 7.06
N ALA A 490 28.94 3.38 6.11
CA ALA A 490 29.80 2.65 5.17
C ALA A 490 30.66 3.61 4.32
N ALA A 491 30.08 4.70 3.82
CA ALA A 491 30.78 5.74 3.08
C ALA A 491 31.83 6.46 3.94
N SER A 492 31.58 6.62 5.24
CA SER A 492 32.56 7.19 6.17
C SER A 492 33.75 6.25 6.41
N VAL A 493 33.49 4.96 6.63
CA VAL A 493 34.53 3.92 6.75
C VAL A 493 35.42 3.89 5.52
N LEU A 494 34.82 4.01 4.32
CA LEU A 494 35.49 4.04 3.02
C LEU A 494 36.08 5.41 2.64
N GLU A 495 36.01 6.39 3.53
CA GLU A 495 36.54 7.74 3.36
C GLU A 495 35.95 8.52 2.17
N ARG A 496 34.72 8.20 1.76
CA ARG A 496 34.00 8.87 0.66
C ARG A 496 33.32 10.17 1.06
N VAL A 497 33.23 10.45 2.36
CA VAL A 497 32.68 11.68 2.94
C VAL A 497 33.73 12.35 3.83
N SER A 498 33.90 13.67 3.70
CA SER A 498 34.85 14.41 4.53
C SER A 498 34.39 14.50 5.99
N THR A 499 35.33 14.44 6.94
CA THR A 499 35.07 14.60 8.37
C THR A 499 34.44 15.96 8.71
N LYS A 500 34.77 17.02 7.95
CA LYS A 500 34.13 18.34 8.07
C LYS A 500 32.64 18.29 7.71
N ALA A 501 32.27 17.59 6.65
CA ALA A 501 30.87 17.42 6.25
C ALA A 501 30.08 16.60 7.29
N LEU A 502 30.68 15.52 7.80
CA LEU A 502 30.11 14.69 8.86
C LEU A 502 29.86 15.51 10.14
N GLY A 503 30.86 16.27 10.61
CA GLY A 503 30.70 17.15 11.78
C GLY A 503 29.66 18.25 11.56
N ASN A 504 29.62 18.88 10.38
CA ASN A 504 28.60 19.88 10.06
C ASN A 504 27.19 19.28 10.06
N ALA A 505 27.00 18.03 9.62
CA ALA A 505 25.70 17.37 9.64
C ALA A 505 25.22 17.09 11.08
N THR A 506 26.11 16.65 11.99
CA THR A 506 25.76 16.41 13.41
C THR A 506 25.33 17.66 14.16
N THR A 507 25.63 18.86 13.64
CA THR A 507 25.18 20.14 14.22
C THR A 507 23.84 20.63 13.67
N ARG A 508 23.34 20.04 12.58
CA ARG A 508 22.00 20.33 12.04
C ARG A 508 20.94 19.74 12.96
N GLY A 509 19.78 20.38 13.04
CA GLY A 509 18.63 19.83 13.75
C GLY A 509 17.36 20.10 12.98
N ALA A 510 16.28 19.38 13.33
CA ALA A 510 14.98 19.58 12.72
C ALA A 510 14.58 21.06 12.73
N GLY A 511 14.10 21.55 11.59
CA GLY A 511 13.56 22.90 11.46
C GLY A 511 12.31 23.07 12.34
N ARG A 512 12.03 24.30 12.79
CA ARG A 512 10.77 24.58 13.50
C ARG A 512 9.58 24.34 12.55
N GLY A 513 8.52 23.70 13.04
CA GLY A 513 7.28 23.47 12.28
C GLY A 513 7.34 22.32 11.26
N SER A 514 8.26 21.37 11.43
CA SER A 514 8.30 20.13 10.63
C SER A 514 7.22 19.14 11.05
N CYS A 515 6.70 18.33 10.10
CA CYS A 515 5.75 17.26 10.42
C CYS A 515 6.40 16.13 11.25
N ALA A 516 5.60 15.21 11.82
CA ALA A 516 6.08 14.10 12.65
C ALA A 516 7.12 13.23 11.92
N HIS A 517 6.88 12.96 10.63
CA HIS A 517 7.73 12.17 9.74
C HIS A 517 9.17 12.71 9.67
N VAL A 518 9.32 14.00 9.35
CA VAL A 518 10.64 14.67 9.27
C VAL A 518 11.38 14.57 10.60
N THR A 519 10.62 14.60 11.68
CA THR A 519 11.13 14.65 13.03
C THR A 519 11.62 13.27 13.50
N LEU A 520 10.85 12.21 13.24
CA LEU A 520 11.25 10.82 13.48
C LEU A 520 12.42 10.39 12.58
N ASN A 521 12.37 10.75 11.29
CA ASN A 521 13.49 10.53 10.37
C ASN A 521 14.75 11.28 10.85
N GLY A 522 14.58 12.50 11.36
CA GLY A 522 15.69 13.29 11.92
C GLY A 522 16.40 12.62 13.10
N VAL A 523 15.75 11.74 13.86
CA VAL A 523 16.40 10.94 14.91
C VAL A 523 17.28 9.85 14.30
N ILE A 524 16.74 9.09 13.33
CA ILE A 524 17.48 8.03 12.63
C ILE A 524 18.69 8.64 11.90
N ASP A 525 18.49 9.75 11.20
CA ASP A 525 19.54 10.50 10.54
C ASP A 525 20.64 10.91 11.54
N ALA A 526 20.26 11.54 12.66
CA ALA A 526 21.24 11.99 13.64
C ALA A 526 22.10 10.83 14.17
N ARG A 527 21.52 9.64 14.38
CA ARG A 527 22.26 8.44 14.81
C ARG A 527 23.27 8.02 13.74
N LEU A 528 22.84 7.91 12.49
CA LEU A 528 23.68 7.52 11.37
C LEU A 528 24.84 8.50 11.15
N TRP A 529 24.57 9.81 11.22
CA TRP A 529 25.57 10.85 11.06
C TRP A 529 26.54 10.94 12.25
N GLU A 530 26.08 10.73 13.49
CA GLU A 530 26.96 10.64 14.67
C GLU A 530 27.87 9.40 14.58
N ALA A 531 27.31 8.23 14.26
CA ALA A 531 28.08 7.00 14.07
C ALA A 531 29.12 7.16 12.94
N ALA A 532 28.71 7.70 11.78
CA ALA A 532 29.59 7.98 10.65
C ALA A 532 30.72 8.95 11.02
N TYR A 533 30.45 9.98 11.83
CA TYR A 533 31.50 10.89 12.30
C TYR A 533 32.48 10.19 13.27
N LEU A 534 31.96 9.39 14.19
CA LEU A 534 32.76 8.77 15.26
C LEU A 534 33.65 7.63 14.75
N VAL A 535 33.21 6.81 13.79
CA VAL A 535 34.07 5.75 13.20
C VAL A 535 35.36 6.30 12.56
N ARG A 536 35.44 7.61 12.28
CA ARG A 536 36.62 8.28 11.72
C ARG A 536 37.42 9.11 12.70
N THR A 537 36.82 9.52 13.82
CA THR A 537 37.41 10.53 14.73
C THR A 537 37.70 9.97 16.11
N ARG A 538 36.75 9.18 16.63
CA ARG A 538 36.83 8.54 17.95
C ARG A 538 35.95 7.28 17.91
N PRO A 539 36.46 6.17 17.32
CA PRO A 539 35.68 4.94 17.17
C PRO A 539 35.14 4.46 18.53
N LEU A 540 33.88 4.04 18.56
CA LEU A 540 33.22 3.53 19.76
C LEU A 540 33.33 2.00 19.81
N PRO A 541 33.48 1.37 20.98
CA PRO A 541 33.58 -0.08 21.07
C PRO A 541 32.31 -0.81 20.57
N PHE A 542 31.14 -0.21 20.79
CA PHE A 542 29.82 -0.65 20.32
C PHE A 542 28.77 0.44 20.61
N LEU A 543 27.59 0.38 20.01
CA LEU A 543 26.50 1.33 20.27
C LEU A 543 25.72 0.95 21.55
N LEU A 544 25.43 1.96 22.37
CA LEU A 544 24.59 1.82 23.57
C LEU A 544 23.13 1.63 23.21
N ALA A 545 22.66 2.21 22.10
CA ALA A 545 21.25 2.17 21.71
C ALA A 545 20.80 0.85 21.09
N THR A 546 21.71 -0.06 20.72
CA THR A 546 21.36 -1.33 20.05
C THR A 546 20.29 -2.08 20.84
N PRO A 547 19.11 -2.36 20.29
CA PRO A 547 18.02 -2.91 21.08
C PRO A 547 18.31 -4.35 21.53
N THR A 548 17.63 -4.82 22.57
CA THR A 548 17.66 -6.22 22.99
C THR A 548 16.46 -7.01 22.47
N ARG A 549 15.45 -6.31 21.93
CA ARG A 549 14.23 -6.89 21.35
C ARG A 549 14.02 -6.41 19.92
N GLU A 550 13.34 -7.22 19.11
CA GLU A 550 12.94 -6.86 17.74
C GLU A 550 11.88 -5.75 17.69
N THR A 551 11.30 -5.34 18.81
CA THR A 551 10.44 -4.14 18.89
C THR A 551 11.24 -2.84 18.94
N GLY A 552 12.56 -2.92 19.14
CA GLY A 552 13.43 -1.78 19.40
C GLY A 552 13.62 -1.46 20.89
N ALA A 553 12.95 -2.19 21.80
CA ALA A 553 13.15 -2.03 23.24
C ALA A 553 14.56 -2.47 23.69
N LEU A 554 15.03 -1.86 24.78
CA LEU A 554 16.32 -2.12 25.40
C LEU A 554 16.11 -2.47 26.88
N ASP A 555 16.56 -3.67 27.27
CA ASP A 555 16.53 -4.08 28.67
C ASP A 555 17.46 -3.17 29.52
N PRO A 556 17.00 -2.65 30.66
CA PRO A 556 17.73 -1.66 31.44
C PRO A 556 19.04 -2.21 32.02
N ASP A 557 19.05 -3.47 32.46
CA ASP A 557 20.25 -4.16 32.95
C ASP A 557 21.36 -4.19 31.91
N VAL A 558 21.00 -4.51 30.66
CA VAL A 558 21.94 -4.54 29.54
C VAL A 558 22.53 -3.15 29.27
N LEU A 559 21.75 -2.08 29.45
CA LEU A 559 22.29 -0.73 29.31
C LEU A 559 23.25 -0.37 30.46
N VAL A 560 22.98 -0.81 31.69
CA VAL A 560 23.92 -0.67 32.82
C VAL A 560 25.22 -1.41 32.55
N GLU A 561 25.15 -2.68 32.10
CA GLU A 561 26.32 -3.47 31.71
C GLU A 561 27.15 -2.76 30.62
N ARG A 562 26.48 -2.26 29.59
CA ARG A 562 27.13 -1.51 28.49
C ARG A 562 27.82 -0.25 28.98
N LEU A 563 27.21 0.51 29.90
CA LEU A 563 27.82 1.70 30.49
C LEU A 563 29.03 1.34 31.38
N GLY A 564 28.95 0.26 32.16
CA GLY A 564 30.07 -0.25 32.95
C GLY A 564 31.25 -0.67 32.07
N GLU A 565 30.97 -1.32 30.93
CA GLU A 565 32.00 -1.70 29.96
C GLU A 565 32.62 -0.47 29.28
N TYR A 566 31.83 0.56 28.96
CA TYR A 566 32.34 1.85 28.50
C TYR A 566 33.30 2.49 29.52
N GLN A 567 32.94 2.47 30.81
CA GLN A 567 33.79 2.96 31.89
C GLN A 567 35.10 2.16 31.98
N ARG A 568 35.03 0.83 31.91
CA ARG A 568 36.20 -0.06 31.92
C ARG A 568 37.16 0.21 30.75
N LEU A 569 36.60 0.47 29.55
CA LEU A 569 37.36 0.80 28.35
C LEU A 569 37.76 2.28 28.26
N CYS A 570 37.44 3.10 29.26
CA CYS A 570 37.64 4.54 29.26
C CYS A 570 37.02 5.24 28.03
N ALA A 571 35.91 4.71 27.50
CA ALA A 571 35.20 5.24 26.36
C ALA A 571 34.09 6.20 26.81
N THR A 572 33.94 7.33 26.12
CA THR A 572 32.85 8.29 26.40
C THR A 572 31.61 7.99 25.53
N PRO A 573 30.43 7.80 26.14
CA PRO A 573 29.16 7.68 25.40
C PRO A 573 28.94 8.83 24.41
N ALA A 574 28.39 8.50 23.24
CA ALA A 574 28.02 9.51 22.28
C ALA A 574 26.62 10.09 22.60
N PRO A 575 26.41 11.42 22.52
CA PRO A 575 25.17 12.03 22.99
C PRO A 575 23.90 11.55 22.29
N VAL A 576 23.92 11.37 20.95
CA VAL A 576 22.73 10.93 20.19
C VAL A 576 22.45 9.45 20.41
N ASP A 577 23.49 8.61 20.42
CA ASP A 577 23.37 7.19 20.75
C ASP A 577 22.83 6.97 22.18
N PHE A 578 23.40 7.65 23.19
CA PHE A 578 22.92 7.55 24.57
C PHE A 578 21.48 8.07 24.73
N ALA A 579 21.11 9.16 24.04
CA ALA A 579 19.75 9.65 24.03
C ALA A 579 18.76 8.62 23.45
N GLN A 580 19.11 7.95 22.36
CA GLN A 580 18.30 6.87 21.81
C GLN A 580 18.22 5.68 22.77
N ALA A 581 19.32 5.33 23.44
CA ALA A 581 19.35 4.24 24.43
C ALA A 581 18.35 4.50 25.58
N LEU A 582 18.31 5.72 26.13
CA LEU A 582 17.34 6.10 27.16
C LEU A 582 15.89 5.95 26.69
N LEU A 583 15.59 6.36 25.46
CA LEU A 583 14.23 6.29 24.90
C LEU A 583 13.75 4.85 24.62
N ARG A 584 14.68 3.90 24.53
CA ARG A 584 14.38 2.47 24.35
C ARG A 584 14.18 1.73 25.67
N VAL A 585 14.48 2.36 26.80
CA VAL A 585 14.34 1.80 28.15
C VAL A 585 13.06 2.32 28.81
N ARG A 586 12.30 1.41 29.40
CA ARG A 586 11.04 1.73 30.09
C ARG A 586 11.28 2.59 31.34
N ARG A 587 10.52 3.67 31.48
CA ARG A 587 10.58 4.59 32.63
C ARG A 587 9.88 4.01 33.88
N GLY A 588 10.41 4.37 35.06
CA GLY A 588 9.66 4.33 36.33
C GLY A 588 9.26 2.94 36.84
N LYS A 589 10.01 1.88 36.52
CA LYS A 589 9.65 0.50 36.89
C LYS A 589 10.79 -0.35 37.44
N ASP A 590 11.95 0.23 37.71
CA ASP A 590 13.12 -0.56 38.11
C ASP A 590 14.05 0.15 39.11
N PRO A 591 13.71 0.14 40.41
CA PRO A 591 14.52 0.77 41.45
C PRO A 591 15.81 -0.01 41.77
N GLU A 592 15.91 -1.29 41.41
CA GLU A 592 17.12 -2.08 41.63
C GLU A 592 18.18 -1.73 40.57
N THR A 593 17.78 -1.75 39.31
CA THR A 593 18.64 -1.37 38.19
C THR A 593 19.00 0.10 38.23
N ALA A 594 18.11 0.97 38.74
CA ALA A 594 18.45 2.37 39.01
C ALA A 594 19.60 2.52 40.02
N ARG A 595 19.61 1.71 41.10
CA ARG A 595 20.71 1.69 42.08
C ARG A 595 22.01 1.16 41.46
N ALA A 596 21.92 0.12 40.65
CA ALA A 596 23.07 -0.43 39.92
C ALA A 596 23.66 0.60 38.94
N ALA A 597 22.82 1.32 38.19
CA ALA A 597 23.24 2.42 37.33
C ALA A 597 23.94 3.53 38.13
N ALA A 598 23.34 3.99 39.23
CA ALA A 598 23.91 5.03 40.07
C ALA A 598 25.30 4.65 40.63
N ALA A 599 25.51 3.37 40.95
CA ALA A 599 26.78 2.87 41.48
C ALA A 599 27.96 2.98 40.49
N LEU A 600 27.72 3.08 39.18
CA LEU A 600 28.78 3.29 38.18
C LEU A 600 29.46 4.67 38.31
N GLY A 601 28.78 5.66 38.90
CA GLY A 601 29.36 6.97 39.21
C GLY A 601 29.65 7.87 38.00
N THR A 602 29.15 7.55 36.81
CA THR A 602 29.29 8.40 35.60
C THR A 602 28.07 9.31 35.39
N PRO A 603 28.22 10.47 34.73
CA PRO A 603 27.08 11.36 34.44
C PRO A 603 25.94 10.68 33.67
N GLU A 604 26.27 9.86 32.68
CA GLU A 604 25.31 9.10 31.88
C GLU A 604 24.58 8.05 32.72
N ALA A 605 25.29 7.32 33.59
CA ALA A 605 24.66 6.34 34.47
C ALA A 605 23.75 7.01 35.52
N GLY A 606 24.11 8.19 36.02
CA GLY A 606 23.22 9.00 36.87
C GLY A 606 21.95 9.44 36.15
N ARG A 607 22.03 9.79 34.85
CA ARG A 607 20.86 10.09 34.03
C ARG A 607 19.96 8.87 33.79
N LEU A 608 20.56 7.70 33.57
CA LEU A 608 19.82 6.44 33.46
C LEU A 608 19.12 6.10 34.79
N ALA A 609 19.81 6.24 35.92
CA ALA A 609 19.21 6.01 37.24
C ALA A 609 17.97 6.90 37.46
N ALA A 610 18.08 8.21 37.19
CA ALA A 610 16.94 9.13 37.29
C ALA A 610 15.80 8.75 36.33
N TRP A 611 16.11 8.30 35.11
CA TRP A 611 15.11 7.82 34.15
C TRP A 611 14.33 6.60 34.67
N LEU A 612 15.03 5.66 35.29
CA LEU A 612 14.46 4.42 35.83
C LEU A 612 13.64 4.63 37.10
N THR A 613 13.99 5.57 37.97
CA THR A 613 13.19 5.92 39.15
C THR A 613 11.96 6.77 38.83
N GLY A 614 11.92 7.39 37.65
CA GLY A 614 10.87 8.35 37.29
C GLY A 614 11.08 9.75 37.87
N ASP A 615 12.14 9.95 38.67
CA ASP A 615 12.60 11.28 39.14
C ASP A 615 13.28 12.08 38.02
N GLY A 616 13.55 11.41 36.90
CA GLY A 616 14.06 11.98 35.68
C GLY A 616 13.00 12.75 34.88
N MET A 617 13.36 13.04 33.65
CA MET A 617 12.60 13.90 32.76
C MET A 617 11.43 13.16 32.11
N SER A 618 10.19 13.58 32.36
CA SER A 618 9.02 13.09 31.65
C SER A 618 8.94 13.67 30.23
N LEU A 619 8.63 12.84 29.24
CA LEU A 619 8.17 13.34 27.94
C LEU A 619 6.76 13.94 28.11
N PRO A 620 6.44 15.04 27.41
CA PRO A 620 5.09 15.57 27.41
C PRO A 620 4.16 14.52 26.80
N ALA A 621 3.22 14.01 27.61
CA ALA A 621 2.08 13.29 27.07
C ALA A 621 1.33 14.27 26.15
N LEU A 622 1.22 13.92 24.88
CA LEU A 622 0.34 14.65 23.97
C LEU A 622 -1.06 14.12 24.22
N ASP A 623 -1.76 14.80 25.13
CA ASP A 623 -3.15 14.56 25.39
C ASP A 623 -3.93 14.87 24.10
N GLY A 624 -4.16 13.84 23.29
CA GLY A 624 -5.05 13.92 22.15
C GLY A 624 -6.44 14.19 22.68
N GLY A 625 -6.86 15.46 22.69
CA GLY A 625 -8.24 15.94 22.88
C GLY A 625 -8.89 15.71 24.26
N ALA A 626 -9.38 16.82 24.83
CA ALA A 626 -10.34 16.96 25.94
C ALA A 626 -9.82 17.02 27.39
N GLU A 627 -8.69 16.41 27.79
CA GLU A 627 -8.11 16.64 29.14
C GLU A 627 -7.17 17.84 29.17
N ARG A 628 -7.76 19.04 29.09
CA ARG A 628 -7.07 20.30 29.38
C ARG A 628 -6.91 20.58 30.88
N GLU A 629 -7.33 19.67 31.77
CA GLU A 629 -7.74 20.09 33.12
C GLU A 629 -6.88 19.67 34.32
N ARG A 630 -5.73 19.00 34.18
CA ARG A 630 -4.90 18.69 35.38
C ARG A 630 -3.40 18.93 35.31
N SER A 631 -2.84 19.27 34.15
CA SER A 631 -1.45 19.75 34.08
C SER A 631 -1.42 21.26 33.88
N THR A 632 -0.87 22.01 34.84
CA THR A 632 -0.64 23.45 34.65
C THR A 632 0.31 23.67 33.46
N LEU A 633 0.12 24.77 32.72
CA LEU A 633 1.00 25.20 31.63
C LEU A 633 2.48 25.25 32.08
N ALA A 634 2.72 25.64 33.34
CA ALA A 634 4.04 25.70 33.95
C ALA A 634 4.72 24.32 34.04
N THR A 635 3.98 23.26 34.41
CA THR A 635 4.50 21.89 34.45
C THR A 635 4.89 21.40 33.05
N ARG A 636 4.04 21.64 32.03
CA ARG A 636 4.34 21.27 30.63
C ARG A 636 5.53 22.06 30.07
N LEU A 637 5.62 23.36 30.36
CA LEU A 637 6.74 24.22 29.97
C LEU A 637 8.04 23.80 30.69
N GLY A 638 7.96 23.40 31.96
CA GLY A 638 9.09 22.87 32.73
C GLY A 638 9.65 21.58 32.15
N GLN A 639 8.78 20.61 31.84
CA GLN A 639 9.16 19.35 31.19
C GLN A 639 9.71 19.59 29.77
N SER A 640 9.06 20.45 28.99
CA SER A 640 9.51 20.91 27.68
C SER A 640 10.94 21.49 27.71
N LEU A 641 11.23 22.37 28.67
CA LEU A 641 12.54 22.98 28.84
C LEU A 641 13.59 21.97 29.32
N ALA A 642 13.20 21.04 30.20
CA ALA A 642 14.05 19.95 30.64
C ALA A 642 14.49 19.09 29.44
N VAL A 643 13.54 18.63 28.61
CA VAL A 643 13.81 17.88 27.36
C VAL A 643 14.72 18.64 26.42
N ARG A 644 14.46 19.93 26.21
CA ARG A 644 15.28 20.75 25.33
C ARG A 644 16.72 20.98 25.83
N ARG A 645 16.95 20.88 27.14
CA ARG A 645 18.28 21.04 27.77
C ARG A 645 19.02 19.71 27.94
N GLY A 646 18.32 18.62 28.28
CA GLY A 646 18.92 17.31 28.56
C GLY A 646 19.11 16.42 27.34
N PHE A 647 18.46 16.71 26.22
CA PHE A 647 18.60 15.93 24.99
C PHE A 647 19.38 16.65 23.87
N PRO A 648 20.10 15.89 23.02
CA PRO A 648 20.76 16.44 21.83
C PRO A 648 19.76 17.13 20.89
N ARG A 649 20.26 18.02 20.02
CA ARG A 649 19.42 18.85 19.14
C ARG A 649 18.38 18.05 18.34
N ALA A 650 18.76 16.86 17.88
CA ALA A 650 17.92 15.95 17.12
C ALA A 650 16.71 15.39 17.89
N PHE A 651 16.68 15.51 19.22
CA PHE A 651 15.62 15.02 20.11
C PHE A 651 14.90 16.15 20.85
N ARG A 652 15.36 17.40 20.75
CA ARG A 652 14.77 18.55 21.45
C ARG A 652 13.31 18.80 21.07
N TRP A 653 12.89 18.28 19.92
CA TRP A 653 11.51 18.33 19.45
C TRP A 653 10.56 17.54 20.37
N LEU A 654 11.04 16.54 21.10
CA LEU A 654 10.27 15.81 22.12
C LEU A 654 9.75 16.75 23.22
N GLY A 655 10.36 17.92 23.39
CA GLY A 655 9.90 18.96 24.30
C GLY A 655 9.08 20.05 23.61
N LEU A 656 8.66 19.93 22.36
CA LEU A 656 7.83 20.95 21.72
C LEU A 656 6.36 20.76 22.14
N PRO A 657 5.64 21.84 22.51
CA PRO A 657 4.25 21.77 22.95
C PRO A 657 3.26 21.48 21.82
N ASP A 658 3.67 21.63 20.56
CA ASP A 658 2.80 21.51 19.39
C ASP A 658 2.94 20.15 18.71
N VAL A 659 1.79 19.53 18.43
CA VAL A 659 1.67 18.42 17.48
C VAL A 659 2.13 18.96 16.11
N PRO A 660 2.92 18.19 15.35
CA PRO A 660 3.35 18.62 14.03
C PRO A 660 2.16 18.97 13.12
N ASP A 661 2.19 20.14 12.48
CA ASP A 661 1.10 20.66 11.64
C ASP A 661 0.75 19.68 10.49
N PRO A 662 -0.45 19.04 10.50
CA PRO A 662 -0.85 18.10 9.46
C PRO A 662 -0.97 18.77 8.08
N SER A 663 -1.33 20.05 8.04
CA SER A 663 -1.57 20.80 6.80
C SER A 663 -0.31 21.08 5.98
N ARG A 664 0.88 20.82 6.54
CA ARG A 664 2.19 21.01 5.91
C ARG A 664 2.89 19.71 5.54
N CYS A 665 2.22 18.56 5.65
CA CYS A 665 2.83 17.27 5.35
C CYS A 665 2.63 16.88 3.88
N TYR A 666 3.58 17.26 3.02
CA TYR A 666 3.63 16.86 1.60
C TYR A 666 4.42 15.57 1.35
N HIS A 667 4.83 14.85 2.40
CA HIS A 667 5.53 13.58 2.27
C HIS A 667 4.53 12.48 1.91
N TRP A 668 4.63 11.94 0.70
CA TRP A 668 3.79 10.86 0.21
C TRP A 668 4.07 9.57 1.00
N ILE A 669 2.99 8.86 1.34
CA ILE A 669 3.02 7.50 1.88
C ILE A 669 3.58 6.60 0.76
N GLY A 670 4.84 6.20 0.88
CA GLY A 670 5.49 5.35 -0.12
C GLY A 670 7.00 5.23 0.03
N ASP A 671 7.68 6.26 0.52
CA ASP A 671 9.12 6.20 0.78
C ASP A 671 9.38 5.82 2.25
N ARG A 672 9.43 4.49 2.44
CA ARG A 672 10.28 3.73 3.37
C ARG A 672 10.63 4.43 4.69
N HIS A 673 10.05 3.95 5.80
CA HIS A 673 10.72 3.64 7.08
C HIS A 673 9.71 2.93 8.01
N GLY A 674 9.74 1.60 8.04
CA GLY A 674 8.92 0.77 8.94
C GLY A 674 9.38 0.79 10.40
N ASP A 675 10.43 1.56 10.70
CA ASP A 675 11.24 1.40 11.93
C ASP A 675 10.93 2.46 12.99
N TRP A 676 9.97 3.37 12.76
CA TRP A 676 9.63 4.41 13.74
C TRP A 676 9.17 3.89 15.11
N PRO A 677 8.44 2.76 15.21
CA PRO A 677 8.16 2.13 16.51
C PRO A 677 9.43 1.89 17.34
N ALA A 678 10.56 1.56 16.70
CA ALA A 678 11.83 1.34 17.40
C ALA A 678 12.55 2.62 17.86
N VAL A 679 12.04 3.81 17.51
CA VAL A 679 12.53 5.09 18.05
C VAL A 679 12.02 5.28 19.48
N LEU A 680 10.75 4.93 19.74
CA LEU A 680 10.07 5.06 21.04
C LEU A 680 9.29 3.78 21.37
N PRO A 681 9.97 2.63 21.54
CA PRO A 681 9.33 1.33 21.71
C PRO A 681 8.53 1.21 23.02
N GLU A 682 8.77 2.09 23.99
CA GLU A 682 8.11 2.11 25.31
C GLU A 682 7.11 3.27 25.47
N ASP A 683 6.93 4.11 24.44
CA ASP A 683 6.00 5.25 24.43
C ASP A 683 5.02 5.16 23.23
N ARG A 684 4.38 4.00 23.04
CA ARG A 684 3.43 3.76 21.92
C ARG A 684 2.29 4.77 21.83
N GLU A 685 1.81 5.28 22.97
CA GLU A 685 0.76 6.30 23.02
C GLU A 685 1.20 7.63 22.38
N THR A 686 2.45 8.04 22.63
CA THR A 686 3.02 9.24 22.03
C THR A 686 3.20 9.09 20.52
N LEU A 687 3.69 7.93 20.08
CA LEU A 687 3.80 7.63 18.64
C LEU A 687 2.42 7.62 17.97
N ALA A 688 1.41 7.01 18.59
CA ALA A 688 0.05 7.00 18.08
C ALA A 688 -0.52 8.43 17.93
N ALA A 689 -0.28 9.31 18.91
CA ALA A 689 -0.70 10.71 18.83
C ALA A 689 -0.10 11.44 17.62
N TRP A 690 1.15 11.15 17.28
CA TRP A 690 1.84 11.77 16.14
C TRP A 690 1.44 11.20 14.79
N LEU A 691 1.11 9.91 14.74
CA LEU A 691 0.75 9.20 13.51
C LEU A 691 -0.75 9.27 13.21
N LEU A 692 -1.55 9.76 14.17
CA LEU A 692 -3.00 9.92 14.06
C LEU A 692 -3.46 10.63 12.77
N PRO A 693 -2.81 11.70 12.27
CA PRO A 693 -3.23 12.33 11.03
C PRO A 693 -3.22 11.40 9.81
N GLN A 694 -2.29 10.43 9.73
CA GLN A 694 -2.22 9.49 8.61
C GLN A 694 -3.43 8.56 8.57
N VAL A 695 -3.75 7.93 9.70
CA VAL A 695 -4.90 7.01 9.78
C VAL A 695 -6.23 7.77 9.68
N THR A 696 -6.26 9.02 10.17
CA THR A 696 -7.42 9.91 10.01
C THR A 696 -7.72 10.17 8.53
N ALA A 697 -6.68 10.43 7.72
CA ALA A 697 -6.82 10.62 6.28
C ALA A 697 -7.32 9.34 5.56
N CYS A 698 -7.00 8.15 6.07
CA CYS A 698 -7.56 6.89 5.52
C CYS A 698 -9.06 6.71 5.79
N ALA A 699 -9.59 7.31 6.86
CA ALA A 699 -11.01 7.28 7.17
C ALA A 699 -11.79 8.40 6.45
N ARG A 700 -11.26 9.62 6.48
CA ARG A 700 -11.89 10.84 5.94
C ARG A 700 -11.70 11.00 4.43
N ASP A 701 -10.48 10.74 3.95
CA ASP A 701 -10.07 10.99 2.57
C ASP A 701 -9.91 9.66 1.79
N ASP A 702 -9.59 9.72 0.49
CA ASP A 702 -9.31 8.53 -0.35
C ASP A 702 -7.83 8.12 -0.29
N GLN A 703 -7.23 8.17 0.91
CA GLN A 703 -5.82 7.86 1.15
C GLN A 703 -5.64 6.40 1.56
N ARG A 704 -4.57 5.76 1.06
CA ARG A 704 -4.22 4.35 1.31
C ARG A 704 -3.00 4.22 2.20
N GLY A 705 -3.02 3.20 3.06
CA GLY A 705 -1.83 2.69 3.75
C GLY A 705 -1.41 3.51 4.97
N GLY A 706 -2.26 4.39 5.50
CA GLY A 706 -1.98 5.18 6.70
C GLY A 706 -2.16 4.42 8.02
N SER A 707 -2.62 3.16 7.97
CA SER A 707 -2.85 2.30 9.15
C SER A 707 -1.70 1.33 9.44
N TRP A 708 -0.62 1.37 8.64
CA TRP A 708 0.51 0.43 8.68
C TRP A 708 1.19 0.31 10.05
N TRP A 709 1.13 1.36 10.87
CA TRP A 709 1.78 1.43 12.17
C TRP A 709 0.95 0.85 13.32
N LEU A 710 -0.34 0.57 13.10
CA LEU A 710 -1.21 0.06 14.16
C LEU A 710 -0.74 -1.30 14.72
N PRO A 711 -0.46 -2.34 13.89
CA PRO A 711 0.06 -3.60 14.40
C PRO A 711 1.39 -3.48 15.18
N PRO A 712 2.45 -2.84 14.67
CA PRO A 712 3.71 -2.76 15.42
C PRO A 712 3.60 -1.91 16.69
N LEU A 713 2.70 -0.92 16.77
CA LEU A 713 2.43 -0.22 18.02
C LEU A 713 1.62 -1.04 19.02
N ALA A 714 0.74 -1.93 18.56
CA ALA A 714 0.03 -2.88 19.44
C ALA A 714 1.00 -3.85 20.12
N GLU A 715 2.07 -4.24 19.42
CA GLU A 715 3.15 -5.09 19.95
C GLU A 715 4.15 -4.35 20.85
N SER A 716 4.25 -3.02 20.68
CA SER A 716 5.17 -2.15 21.43
C SER A 716 4.80 -2.01 22.91
N GLY A 717 5.76 -1.58 23.72
CA GLY A 717 5.60 -1.30 25.14
C GLY A 717 4.93 0.06 25.42
N GLY A 718 4.76 0.35 26.71
CA GLY A 718 4.09 1.56 27.17
C GLY A 718 2.56 1.46 27.35
N PRO A 719 1.90 2.53 27.80
CA PRO A 719 0.44 2.54 27.97
C PRO A 719 -0.29 2.47 26.61
N ALA A 720 -1.42 1.76 26.56
CA ALA A 720 -2.37 1.84 25.46
C ALA A 720 -3.44 2.88 25.84
N GLY A 721 -3.24 4.13 25.46
CA GLY A 721 -4.09 5.26 25.86
C GLY A 721 -5.07 5.68 24.78
N ARG A 722 -5.61 6.90 24.94
CA ARG A 722 -6.66 7.46 24.07
C ARG A 722 -6.20 7.62 22.62
N SER A 723 -4.97 8.07 22.39
CA SER A 723 -4.42 8.30 21.05
C SER A 723 -4.31 7.00 20.26
N LEU A 724 -3.85 5.92 20.89
CA LEU A 724 -3.81 4.60 20.26
C LEU A 724 -5.22 4.08 19.94
N HIS A 725 -6.15 4.13 20.90
CA HIS A 725 -7.53 3.68 20.68
C HIS A 725 -8.27 4.56 19.66
N ARG A 726 -7.98 5.86 19.59
CA ARG A 726 -8.52 6.74 18.56
C ARG A 726 -7.95 6.44 17.18
N GLY A 727 -6.65 6.12 17.10
CA GLY A 727 -6.03 5.64 15.87
C GLY A 727 -6.67 4.34 15.37
N LEU A 728 -6.90 3.41 16.29
CA LEU A 728 -7.62 2.15 16.03
C LEU A 728 -9.05 2.42 15.53
N ALA A 729 -9.77 3.35 16.14
CA ALA A 729 -11.12 3.74 15.72
C ALA A 729 -11.18 4.29 14.28
N TYR A 730 -10.22 5.16 13.90
CA TYR A 730 -10.10 5.60 12.50
C TYR A 730 -9.72 4.46 11.55
N GLY A 731 -8.79 3.59 11.97
CA GLY A 731 -8.36 2.43 11.18
C GLY A 731 -9.50 1.46 10.88
N LEU A 732 -10.33 1.12 11.88
CA LEU A 732 -11.54 0.31 11.70
C LEU A 732 -12.56 0.99 10.76
N GLY A 733 -12.55 2.32 10.69
CA GLY A 733 -13.36 3.15 9.80
C GLY A 733 -12.74 3.43 8.42
N ALA A 734 -11.55 2.89 8.13
CA ALA A 734 -10.78 3.24 6.93
C ALA A 734 -11.50 2.83 5.64
N ARG A 735 -11.33 3.62 4.58
CA ARG A 735 -11.97 3.39 3.27
C ARG A 735 -11.49 2.11 2.60
N HIS A 736 -10.20 1.79 2.71
CA HIS A 736 -9.60 0.64 2.05
C HIS A 736 -9.55 -0.60 2.95
N PRO A 737 -9.86 -1.80 2.43
CA PRO A 737 -9.86 -3.03 3.23
C PRO A 737 -8.54 -3.34 3.93
N GLN A 738 -7.40 -3.10 3.27
CA GLN A 738 -6.07 -3.36 3.84
C GLN A 738 -5.80 -2.53 5.12
N ASP A 739 -6.24 -1.26 5.13
CA ASP A 739 -6.13 -0.40 6.30
C ASP A 739 -7.04 -0.87 7.44
N ARG A 740 -8.25 -1.35 7.13
CA ARG A 740 -9.15 -1.95 8.13
C ARG A 740 -8.58 -3.24 8.71
N LEU A 741 -7.97 -4.09 7.89
CA LEU A 741 -7.33 -5.33 8.34
C LEU A 741 -6.18 -5.05 9.32
N ALA A 742 -5.30 -4.08 9.01
CA ALA A 742 -4.24 -3.67 9.94
C ALA A 742 -4.79 -3.18 11.30
N ALA A 743 -5.95 -2.51 11.29
CA ALA A 743 -6.64 -2.12 12.52
C ALA A 743 -7.26 -3.31 13.26
N VAL A 744 -7.82 -4.29 12.55
CA VAL A 744 -8.33 -5.53 13.16
C VAL A 744 -7.19 -6.33 13.79
N ASP A 745 -6.04 -6.46 13.13
CA ASP A 745 -4.87 -7.13 13.69
C ASP A 745 -4.41 -6.46 14.99
N ALA A 746 -4.32 -5.12 14.98
CA ALA A 746 -3.96 -4.34 16.17
C ALA A 746 -4.98 -4.50 17.32
N LEU A 747 -6.28 -4.52 17.00
CA LEU A 747 -7.36 -4.77 17.97
C LEU A 747 -7.18 -6.12 18.65
N LEU A 748 -6.94 -7.19 17.87
CA LEU A 748 -6.78 -8.55 18.37
C LEU A 748 -5.51 -8.70 19.20
N VAL A 749 -4.39 -8.08 18.78
CA VAL A 749 -3.14 -8.08 19.56
C VAL A 749 -3.31 -7.36 20.89
N LEU A 750 -3.96 -6.20 20.92
CA LEU A 750 -4.24 -5.47 22.17
C LEU A 750 -5.15 -6.28 23.11
N ALA A 751 -6.19 -6.92 22.56
CA ALA A 751 -7.09 -7.79 23.33
C ALA A 751 -6.34 -8.99 23.92
N ALA A 752 -5.56 -9.70 23.11
CA ALA A 752 -4.80 -10.88 23.54
C ALA A 752 -3.74 -10.56 24.62
N ARG A 753 -3.27 -9.30 24.66
CA ARG A 753 -2.33 -8.81 25.68
C ARG A 753 -3.02 -8.27 26.95
N GLY A 754 -4.35 -8.10 26.92
CA GLY A 754 -5.08 -7.40 27.98
C GLY A 754 -4.83 -5.88 28.01
N ASP A 755 -4.31 -5.32 26.92
CA ASP A 755 -4.00 -3.90 26.75
C ASP A 755 -5.18 -3.10 26.14
N LEU A 756 -6.23 -3.79 25.64
CA LEU A 756 -7.39 -3.16 25.01
C LEU A 756 -8.37 -2.60 26.06
N ASP A 757 -8.61 -1.29 26.00
CA ASP A 757 -9.73 -0.65 26.69
C ASP A 757 -10.94 -0.57 25.74
N GLY A 758 -11.79 -1.61 25.80
CA GLY A 758 -12.98 -1.71 24.96
C GLY A 758 -13.97 -0.57 25.18
N GLU A 759 -14.09 -0.06 26.40
CA GLU A 759 -15.01 1.02 26.75
C GLU A 759 -14.54 2.35 26.13
N LEU A 760 -13.26 2.67 26.25
CA LEU A 760 -12.63 3.82 25.62
C LEU A 760 -12.76 3.76 24.10
N LEU A 761 -12.44 2.62 23.48
CA LEU A 761 -12.58 2.44 22.04
C LEU A 761 -14.02 2.63 21.57
N GLY A 762 -14.99 2.04 22.30
CA GLY A 762 -16.40 2.18 22.00
C GLY A 762 -16.87 3.64 22.04
N ARG A 763 -16.45 4.40 23.06
CA ARG A 763 -16.74 5.84 23.17
C ARG A 763 -16.12 6.66 22.04
N GLU A 764 -14.86 6.40 21.67
CA GLU A 764 -14.22 7.07 20.52
C GLU A 764 -14.96 6.74 19.21
N LEU A 765 -15.33 5.47 18.98
CA LEU A 765 -16.09 5.07 17.79
C LEU A 765 -17.44 5.77 17.71
N ALA A 766 -18.20 5.82 18.81
CA ALA A 766 -19.47 6.54 18.85
C ALA A 766 -19.30 8.03 18.53
N ALA A 767 -18.28 8.68 19.11
CA ALA A 767 -17.97 10.08 18.84
C ALA A 767 -17.59 10.33 17.37
N LEU A 768 -16.69 9.51 16.80
CA LEU A 768 -16.24 9.64 15.41
C LEU A 768 -17.33 9.33 14.39
N VAL A 769 -18.17 8.34 14.68
CA VAL A 769 -19.37 8.10 13.88
C VAL A 769 -20.28 9.32 13.99
N ASN A 770 -20.58 9.84 15.18
CA ASN A 770 -21.46 11.01 15.35
C ASN A 770 -20.92 12.30 14.72
N ALA A 771 -19.60 12.42 14.54
CA ALA A 771 -18.97 13.52 13.80
C ALA A 771 -18.88 13.29 12.27
N ASP A 772 -19.43 12.18 11.75
CA ASP A 772 -19.34 11.75 10.35
C ASP A 772 -17.89 11.53 9.83
N GLU A 773 -16.97 11.28 10.75
CA GLU A 773 -15.57 10.98 10.43
C GLU A 773 -15.36 9.49 10.11
N VAL A 774 -16.20 8.62 10.67
CA VAL A 774 -16.20 7.17 10.42
C VAL A 774 -17.55 6.74 9.85
N LYS A 775 -17.53 6.00 8.74
CA LYS A 775 -18.75 5.50 8.10
C LYS A 775 -19.19 4.16 8.70
N VAL A 776 -20.45 4.10 9.11
CA VAL A 776 -21.08 2.94 9.79
C VAL A 776 -20.87 1.62 9.03
N ASN A 777 -21.04 1.61 7.70
CA ASN A 777 -20.85 0.39 6.91
C ASN A 777 -19.41 -0.14 6.92
N ARG A 778 -18.42 0.74 7.02
CA ARG A 778 -16.99 0.36 7.07
C ARG A 778 -16.64 -0.20 8.44
N LEU A 779 -17.15 0.44 9.49
CA LEU A 779 -17.02 -0.08 10.85
C LEU A 779 -17.67 -1.45 10.98
N ALA A 780 -18.90 -1.63 10.48
CA ALA A 780 -19.61 -2.91 10.51
C ALA A 780 -18.82 -4.04 9.82
N ASP A 781 -18.16 -3.74 8.70
CA ASP A 781 -17.28 -4.67 7.99
C ASP A 781 -16.05 -5.07 8.82
N ALA A 782 -15.39 -4.10 9.45
CA ALA A 782 -14.23 -4.36 10.31
C ALA A 782 -14.59 -5.18 11.56
N VAL A 783 -15.66 -4.83 12.28
CA VAL A 783 -16.06 -5.58 13.49
C VAL A 783 -16.60 -6.97 13.16
N ARG A 784 -17.23 -7.15 11.99
CA ARG A 784 -17.61 -8.48 11.49
C ARG A 784 -16.37 -9.33 11.20
N THR A 785 -15.34 -8.72 10.60
CA THR A 785 -14.07 -9.40 10.33
C THR A 785 -13.39 -9.83 11.63
N ALA A 786 -13.36 -8.97 12.64
CA ALA A 786 -12.85 -9.31 13.97
C ALA A 786 -13.68 -10.44 14.62
N ALA A 787 -15.02 -10.35 14.61
CA ALA A 787 -15.90 -11.37 15.19
C ALA A 787 -15.74 -12.74 14.50
N ALA A 788 -15.51 -12.77 13.18
CA ALA A 788 -15.28 -13.99 12.41
C ALA A 788 -14.00 -14.75 12.83
N THR A 789 -13.08 -14.11 13.55
CA THR A 789 -11.92 -14.79 14.16
C THR A 789 -12.26 -15.54 15.46
N GLY A 790 -13.51 -15.45 15.94
CA GLY A 790 -13.96 -16.00 17.23
C GLY A 790 -13.93 -14.99 18.38
N ALA A 791 -13.45 -13.76 18.14
CA ALA A 791 -13.31 -12.67 19.10
C ALA A 791 -14.65 -11.98 19.48
N HIS A 792 -15.69 -12.76 19.75
CA HIS A 792 -17.04 -12.25 20.02
C HIS A 792 -17.12 -11.44 21.33
N ALA A 793 -16.48 -11.87 22.42
CA ALA A 793 -16.50 -11.11 23.67
C ALA A 793 -15.70 -9.81 23.56
N THR A 794 -14.57 -9.83 22.85
CA THR A 794 -13.76 -8.66 22.54
C THR A 794 -14.56 -7.66 21.70
N VAL A 795 -15.19 -8.09 20.61
CA VAL A 795 -16.04 -7.22 19.77
C VAL A 795 -17.24 -6.69 20.55
N TRP A 796 -17.85 -7.53 21.40
CA TRP A 796 -18.94 -7.10 22.28
C TRP A 796 -18.49 -6.01 23.27
N SER A 797 -17.31 -6.12 23.88
CA SER A 797 -16.79 -5.11 24.82
C SER A 797 -16.71 -3.71 24.19
N VAL A 798 -16.38 -3.65 22.89
CA VAL A 798 -16.28 -2.41 22.11
C VAL A 798 -17.65 -1.92 21.66
N LEU A 799 -18.45 -2.80 21.07
CA LEU A 799 -19.77 -2.43 20.54
C LEU A 799 -20.74 -2.09 21.67
N GLY A 800 -20.76 -2.86 22.76
CA GLY A 800 -21.58 -2.58 23.95
C GLY A 800 -21.34 -1.17 24.50
N ALA A 801 -20.09 -0.71 24.52
CA ALA A 801 -19.74 0.65 24.93
C ALA A 801 -20.06 1.73 23.87
N ALA A 802 -20.02 1.40 22.57
CA ALA A 802 -20.37 2.32 21.49
C ALA A 802 -21.89 2.53 21.36
N LEU A 803 -22.69 1.50 21.60
CA LEU A 803 -24.13 1.48 21.35
C LEU A 803 -24.91 2.60 22.04
N PRO A 804 -24.69 2.94 23.33
CA PRO A 804 -25.37 4.07 23.97
C PRO A 804 -25.22 5.39 23.22
N GLY A 805 -24.01 5.68 22.71
CA GLY A 805 -23.75 6.90 21.94
C GLY A 805 -24.27 6.85 20.50
N LEU A 806 -24.38 5.65 19.91
CA LEU A 806 -24.92 5.44 18.56
C LEU A 806 -26.45 5.44 18.53
N LEU A 807 -27.10 4.97 19.60
CA LEU A 807 -28.56 4.86 19.73
C LEU A 807 -29.21 6.09 20.37
N ALA A 808 -28.42 7.08 20.80
CA ALA A 808 -28.93 8.31 21.38
C ALA A 808 -29.96 9.02 20.48
N PRO A 809 -30.90 9.78 21.05
CA PRO A 809 -31.87 10.53 20.26
C PRO A 809 -31.18 11.47 19.26
N GLY A 810 -31.56 11.40 17.97
CA GLY A 810 -31.00 12.26 16.91
C GLY A 810 -29.70 11.77 16.27
N THR A 811 -29.13 10.64 16.69
CA THR A 811 -27.87 10.10 16.12
C THR A 811 -28.06 8.96 15.11
N ALA A 812 -29.31 8.60 14.79
CA ALA A 812 -29.63 7.49 13.90
C ALA A 812 -29.08 7.68 12.48
N ARG A 813 -28.40 6.65 11.96
CA ARG A 813 -27.76 6.68 10.64
C ARG A 813 -28.05 5.44 9.81
N PRO A 814 -28.07 5.57 8.47
CA PRO A 814 -28.09 4.41 7.58
C PRO A 814 -26.95 3.44 7.89
N GLY A 815 -27.26 2.14 7.94
CA GLY A 815 -26.28 1.08 8.22
C GLY A 815 -26.18 0.66 9.68
N LEU A 816 -26.79 1.38 10.63
CA LEU A 816 -26.70 1.04 12.06
C LEU A 816 -27.28 -0.35 12.39
N GLY A 817 -28.24 -0.82 11.59
CA GLY A 817 -28.74 -2.20 11.68
C GLY A 817 -27.68 -3.28 11.39
N GLU A 818 -26.64 -2.99 10.59
CA GLU A 818 -25.54 -3.94 10.39
C GLU A 818 -24.65 -4.04 11.64
N ILE A 819 -24.39 -2.91 12.33
CA ILE A 819 -23.65 -2.92 13.60
C ILE A 819 -24.43 -3.69 14.67
N LEU A 820 -25.74 -3.42 14.81
CA LEU A 820 -26.59 -4.13 15.76
C LEU A 820 -26.64 -5.63 15.47
N SER A 821 -26.64 -6.03 14.20
CA SER A 821 -26.62 -7.44 13.80
C SER A 821 -25.36 -8.14 14.31
N VAL A 822 -24.18 -7.50 14.16
CA VAL A 822 -22.91 -8.03 14.70
C VAL A 822 -22.91 -8.01 16.23
N ALA A 823 -23.44 -6.94 16.85
CA ALA A 823 -23.52 -6.83 18.30
C ALA A 823 -24.43 -7.91 18.93
N ALA A 824 -25.58 -8.17 18.32
CA ALA A 824 -26.51 -9.23 18.72
C ALA A 824 -25.86 -10.61 18.61
N GLU A 825 -25.20 -10.90 17.48
CA GLU A 825 -24.47 -12.16 17.31
C GLU A 825 -23.36 -12.34 18.35
N CYS A 826 -22.58 -11.29 18.62
CA CYS A 826 -21.51 -11.36 19.60
C CYS A 826 -22.06 -11.56 21.02
N ALA A 827 -23.11 -10.82 21.41
CA ALA A 827 -23.78 -10.96 22.69
C ALA A 827 -24.38 -12.35 22.90
N GLU A 828 -24.99 -12.93 21.87
CA GLU A 828 -25.57 -14.28 21.92
C GLU A 828 -24.49 -15.34 22.13
N ARG A 829 -23.39 -15.25 21.38
CA ARG A 829 -22.29 -16.22 21.49
C ARG A 829 -21.54 -16.10 22.80
N CYS A 830 -21.26 -14.88 23.27
CA CYS A 830 -20.52 -14.69 24.52
C CYS A 830 -21.39 -14.72 25.78
N GLY A 831 -22.71 -14.88 25.66
CA GLY A 831 -23.64 -14.89 26.79
C GLY A 831 -23.69 -13.56 27.54
N ALA A 832 -23.58 -12.44 26.83
CA ALA A 832 -23.61 -11.13 27.46
C ALA A 832 -24.99 -10.79 28.03
N THR A 833 -25.02 -10.30 29.26
CA THR A 833 -26.23 -9.83 29.95
C THR A 833 -26.08 -8.36 30.35
N GLY A 834 -27.18 -7.61 30.45
CA GLY A 834 -27.16 -6.25 31.00
C GLY A 834 -28.17 -5.30 30.37
N GLU A 835 -27.96 -4.00 30.57
CA GLU A 835 -28.82 -2.96 29.98
C GLU A 835 -28.00 -2.03 29.08
N THR A 836 -28.53 -1.75 27.88
CA THR A 836 -27.94 -0.80 26.93
C THR A 836 -28.89 0.39 26.77
N ALA A 837 -28.43 1.59 27.12
CA ALA A 837 -29.24 2.80 27.02
C ALA A 837 -29.72 3.06 25.58
N GLY A 838 -31.00 3.43 25.42
CA GLY A 838 -31.65 3.67 24.12
C GLY A 838 -32.13 2.42 23.37
N LEU A 839 -31.60 1.23 23.68
CA LEU A 839 -31.94 -0.01 22.96
C LEU A 839 -33.43 -0.39 23.05
N ALA A 840 -34.02 -0.28 24.25
CA ALA A 840 -35.43 -0.60 24.48
C ALA A 840 -36.38 0.31 23.71
N GLU A 841 -36.04 1.59 23.57
CA GLU A 841 -36.82 2.55 22.80
C GLU A 841 -36.82 2.19 21.32
N TRP A 842 -35.66 1.86 20.75
CA TRP A 842 -35.53 1.44 19.36
C TRP A 842 -36.22 0.11 19.06
N ALA A 843 -36.15 -0.85 19.98
CA ALA A 843 -36.89 -2.11 19.87
C ALA A 843 -38.42 -1.88 19.92
N GLY A 844 -38.90 -0.90 20.70
CA GLY A 844 -40.31 -0.59 20.89
C GLY A 844 -40.98 0.27 19.79
N ARG A 845 -40.22 0.85 18.85
CA ARG A 845 -40.74 1.78 17.83
C ARG A 845 -41.69 1.17 16.79
N GLY A 846 -41.77 -0.16 16.71
CA GLY A 846 -42.57 -0.85 15.70
C GLY A 846 -42.02 -0.70 14.27
N GLY A 847 -42.26 -1.69 13.41
CA GLY A 847 -41.85 -1.67 12.00
C GLY A 847 -40.90 -2.81 11.61
N SER A 848 -40.72 -3.01 10.30
CA SER A 848 -39.95 -4.13 9.71
C SER A 848 -38.51 -3.76 9.32
N SER A 849 -38.00 -2.62 9.79
CA SER A 849 -36.62 -2.22 9.48
C SER A 849 -35.61 -3.13 10.20
N ARG A 850 -34.49 -3.44 9.54
CA ARG A 850 -33.39 -4.23 10.13
C ARG A 850 -32.94 -3.65 11.48
N LEU A 851 -32.92 -2.32 11.60
CA LEU A 851 -32.55 -1.65 12.85
C LEU A 851 -33.45 -2.05 14.02
N VAL A 852 -34.78 -2.05 13.83
CA VAL A 852 -35.75 -2.41 14.87
C VAL A 852 -35.67 -3.89 15.18
N ALA A 853 -35.59 -4.75 14.15
CA ALA A 853 -35.49 -6.20 14.32
C ALA A 853 -34.24 -6.62 15.10
N GLU A 854 -33.06 -6.09 14.74
CA GLU A 854 -31.80 -6.41 15.43
C GLU A 854 -31.73 -5.74 16.82
N SER A 855 -32.38 -4.58 17.02
CA SER A 855 -32.53 -3.98 18.36
C SER A 855 -33.33 -4.88 19.29
N ALA A 856 -34.45 -5.42 18.80
CA ALA A 856 -35.30 -6.34 19.57
C ALA A 856 -34.57 -7.66 19.86
N ARG A 857 -33.83 -8.19 18.88
CA ARG A 857 -32.98 -9.37 19.05
C ARG A 857 -31.94 -9.15 20.14
N LEU A 858 -31.14 -8.09 20.05
CA LEU A 858 -30.13 -7.77 21.06
C LEU A 858 -30.75 -7.56 22.44
N LEU A 859 -31.90 -6.87 22.52
CA LEU A 859 -32.61 -6.65 23.80
C LEU A 859 -33.06 -7.96 24.45
N ALA A 860 -33.50 -8.94 23.65
CA ALA A 860 -33.89 -10.25 24.16
C ALA A 860 -32.68 -10.99 24.74
N THR A 861 -31.55 -10.99 24.02
CA THR A 861 -30.30 -11.61 24.47
C THR A 861 -29.77 -11.00 25.76
N LEU A 862 -29.79 -9.67 25.90
CA LEU A 862 -29.25 -9.04 27.12
C LEU A 862 -30.10 -9.28 28.38
N ARG A 863 -31.33 -9.78 28.20
CA ARG A 863 -32.30 -10.07 29.27
C ARG A 863 -32.43 -11.56 29.61
N SER A 864 -31.92 -12.45 28.77
CA SER A 864 -31.78 -13.87 29.07
C SER A 864 -30.62 -14.11 30.01
#